data_AF-A0A8H4FND1-F1
#
_entry.id   AF-A0A8H4FND1-F1
#
_cell.length_a   1.000
_cell.length_b   1.000
_cell.length_c   1.000
_cell.angle_alpha   90.00
_cell.angle_beta   90.00
_cell.angle_gamma   90.00
#
_symmetry.space_group_name_H-M   'P 1'
#
loop_
_entity.id
_entity.type
_entity.pdbx_description
1 polymer ?
#
loop_
_entity_poly.entity_id
_entity_poly.type
_entity_poly.pdbx_seq_one_letter_code
_entity_poly.pdbx_strand_id
1 'polypeptide(L)'
;MALAIRNAAPLKPEIRLAQAVSEFEASLGDGHKEVFRTTRKAALRTAPIPSDVMRLTAEIDSRVRKQHGLSRCFGPRLTNILQAVQQFAALGDTVVGGSQNLVACGVWSAVRTTLYMAVNYASYLEKLSLLFMTAGRQAPRYQALATIYPQSETLQSCLSEYFIVVVHVCQKIQKYGNRSAFGQFKSSLNDADLKGYQADLEVWGNAIKDQATVLLNQVIHHESQENNKSRMLMSWWSASARRQQALERKMRWLDACSRYDFQTTWKQIRKRGSTSLLPTWPDYQQWKQEIESTSAILFSGKVGAGKSVTMANIVDDVYLVENAIVVYFFCRHDIQESLKSRIILGSLARQYLSYFPEDNGVFKEGVPSLDLDELTTLMKLKCDNRPRYLLLDGLDECSEEERRSVLLQLSFLQRHSSWRLGFSARLSTESFIQRHITLRRHISLPILNPDIERYIDNELENRLSSGQLTLGDPNLLFEIRNALLSGANGMFLWVALQLDQVCSEISDHAIRLAIKSLPRDLSETYARILGESSARDTGRHHVRLFKFLAAAYTPLTIDQIQEVASVTIGDATWDPSKRINNIRRVVGFCGSLVMIQEEEQTVQFVHHSARSFCQGVLEGFGRWKFCFSDDEAHREIGETAVTYLSYGIFDTRLSTQLMPKVKVDGFAQRIVQQTIGTSNPIVNLALDFVMPKTDSDRDIAHFLTHTHQRTSATEFESTNHPFLPYAREFWILHTRNIENSEVHRLWEQLFNEVDLSHLQLTPHVAGPLDHFKAPCKHPIASAFLWAVNYSHVAVFDRVMDLGRNHPFAPGLPWARFRFFRSLLQYLQPHGPFDKVPRLNRQMIRRLLPMAVVLRVYHAVEWMLPHVDPAQILSVFEVAISCGNYTSAAILSSNAAFSPPNKPIIPTELMLLAASTHDPRMIGLLAKMGAARSAHTNTSALSSLLHSDMHHGALLEATAILANAGLQPNTLNSRDKFAVFQLLALGPETSAKMALGSVESILAADSDFPRLHQQILQRACSIGSFDLANAVLASYDNFTTGERKVGISKVPHFPFEGNELVLILQMVSESRTKLASLLVNRGCHDKDRRGFRRALVLRHWQLADALLNGRDLTSDTLTLCDNHELLHLCLFQGDLIGINVLLKIGISFENPSTGPLFKHATPMQALLAQDSEYFIRLSMVELHIRGALSMDVPTKFSDLRTAVKRLLSPSSSSAWDPQIQQI
;
A
#
# COMPACT_ATOMS: atom_id res chain seq x y z
N MET A 1 11.19 -28.54 -54.53
CA MET A 1 11.23 -28.03 -53.15
C MET A 1 9.95 -27.30 -52.74
N ALA A 2 9.41 -26.34 -53.51
CA ALA A 2 8.18 -25.60 -53.15
C ALA A 2 6.92 -26.48 -52.98
N LEU A 3 6.79 -27.58 -53.74
CA LEU A 3 5.71 -28.56 -53.58
C LEU A 3 5.89 -29.51 -52.39
N ALA A 4 7.13 -29.72 -51.93
CA ALA A 4 7.42 -30.54 -50.75
C ALA A 4 7.16 -29.79 -49.43
N ILE A 5 7.30 -28.46 -49.44
CA ILE A 5 6.98 -27.58 -48.30
C ILE A 5 5.46 -27.42 -48.12
N ARG A 6 4.67 -27.55 -49.20
CA ARG A 6 3.20 -27.44 -49.15
C ARG A 6 2.50 -28.71 -48.62
N ASN A 7 3.19 -29.85 -48.65
CA ASN A 7 2.69 -31.15 -48.15
C ASN A 7 3.30 -31.54 -46.80
N ALA A 8 4.19 -30.72 -46.23
CA ALA A 8 4.63 -30.89 -44.85
C ALA A 8 3.49 -30.42 -43.93
N ALA A 9 3.11 -31.24 -42.96
CA ALA A 9 2.19 -30.82 -41.90
C ALA A 9 2.69 -29.47 -41.32
N PRO A 10 1.81 -28.48 -41.10
CA PRO A 10 2.24 -27.19 -40.56
C PRO A 10 3.01 -27.45 -39.27
N LEU A 11 4.24 -26.92 -39.19
CA LEU A 11 5.07 -27.03 -38.00
C LEU A 11 4.27 -26.58 -36.79
N LYS A 12 4.41 -27.32 -35.69
CA LYS A 12 3.77 -26.95 -34.43
C LYS A 12 4.09 -25.49 -34.07
N PRO A 13 3.13 -24.69 -33.58
CA PRO A 13 3.32 -23.28 -33.22
C PRO A 13 4.57 -23.01 -32.39
N GLU A 14 4.92 -23.89 -31.44
CA GLU A 14 6.10 -23.72 -30.58
C GLU A 14 7.41 -23.82 -31.36
N ILE A 15 7.45 -24.68 -32.38
CA ILE A 15 8.61 -24.83 -33.29
C ILE A 15 8.72 -23.59 -34.18
N ARG A 16 7.59 -23.07 -34.67
CA ARG A 16 7.57 -21.82 -35.45
C ARG A 16 8.05 -20.63 -34.63
N LEU A 17 7.67 -20.55 -33.35
CA LEU A 17 8.17 -19.52 -32.44
C LEU A 17 9.68 -19.65 -32.23
N ALA A 18 10.18 -20.86 -32.01
CA ALA A 18 11.62 -21.11 -31.89
C ALA A 18 12.37 -20.68 -33.16
N GLN A 19 11.83 -21.01 -34.33
CA GLN A 19 12.37 -20.58 -35.62
C GLN A 19 12.39 -19.06 -35.74
N ALA A 20 11.30 -18.36 -35.42
CA ALA A 20 11.22 -16.90 -35.49
C ALA A 20 12.26 -16.21 -34.60
N VAL A 21 12.48 -16.73 -33.37
CA VAL A 21 13.50 -16.22 -32.45
C VAL A 21 14.91 -16.47 -33.01
N SER A 22 15.18 -17.65 -33.57
CA SER A 22 16.47 -17.95 -34.21
C SER A 22 16.75 -17.09 -35.45
N GLU A 23 15.74 -16.85 -36.28
CA GLU A 23 15.84 -15.94 -37.43
C GLU A 23 16.09 -14.49 -36.99
N PHE A 24 15.47 -14.06 -35.89
CA PHE A 24 15.77 -12.76 -35.28
C PHE A 24 17.22 -12.68 -34.81
N GLU A 25 17.72 -13.67 -34.06
CA GLU A 25 19.13 -13.71 -33.63
C GLU A 25 20.10 -13.70 -34.82
N ALA A 26 19.79 -14.44 -35.89
CA ALA A 26 20.60 -14.49 -37.10
C ALA A 26 20.64 -13.15 -37.84
N SER A 27 19.58 -12.35 -37.75
CA SER A 27 19.51 -11.04 -38.40
C SER A 27 20.37 -9.97 -37.71
N LEU A 28 20.66 -10.09 -36.41
CA LEU A 28 21.39 -9.10 -35.62
C LEU A 28 22.87 -9.00 -36.03
N GLY A 29 23.40 -7.77 -36.09
CA GLY A 29 24.84 -7.52 -36.19
C GLY A 29 25.58 -7.92 -34.90
N ASP A 30 26.89 -8.14 -35.00
CA ASP A 30 27.69 -8.81 -33.95
C ASP A 30 27.56 -8.19 -32.55
N GLY A 31 27.57 -6.85 -32.44
CA GLY A 31 27.41 -6.17 -31.15
C GLY A 31 26.02 -6.35 -30.51
N HIS A 32 24.94 -6.26 -31.29
CA HIS A 32 23.58 -6.48 -30.79
C HIS A 32 23.30 -7.97 -30.51
N LYS A 33 23.95 -8.86 -31.26
CA LYS A 33 23.87 -10.30 -31.07
C LYS A 33 24.46 -10.74 -29.73
N GLU A 34 25.56 -10.13 -29.31
CA GLU A 34 26.12 -10.37 -27.98
C GLU A 34 25.17 -9.91 -26.88
N VAL A 35 24.62 -8.69 -26.97
CA VAL A 35 23.63 -8.17 -26.00
C VAL A 35 22.42 -9.10 -25.89
N PHE A 36 21.90 -9.59 -27.02
CA PHE A 36 20.80 -10.56 -27.05
C PHE A 36 21.17 -11.85 -26.32
N ARG A 37 22.35 -12.42 -26.59
CA ARG A 37 22.83 -13.65 -25.95
C ARG A 37 23.06 -13.49 -24.45
N THR A 38 23.66 -12.39 -24.02
CA THR A 38 23.87 -12.07 -22.60
C THR A 38 22.54 -11.95 -21.87
N THR A 39 21.59 -11.21 -22.46
CA THR A 39 20.24 -11.03 -21.90
C THR A 39 19.50 -12.36 -21.79
N ARG A 40 19.57 -13.19 -22.84
CA ARG A 40 18.94 -14.51 -22.87
C ARG A 40 19.53 -15.44 -21.81
N LYS A 41 20.86 -15.45 -21.66
CA LYS A 41 21.55 -16.20 -20.59
C LYS A 41 21.15 -15.73 -19.19
N ALA A 42 20.97 -14.43 -18.98
CA ALA A 42 20.52 -13.88 -17.70
C ALA A 42 19.08 -14.31 -17.38
N ALA A 43 18.16 -14.17 -18.35
CA ALA A 43 16.75 -14.57 -18.20
C ALA A 43 16.56 -16.08 -17.94
N LEU A 44 17.49 -16.91 -18.42
CA LEU A 44 17.50 -18.35 -18.13
C LEU A 44 17.95 -18.70 -16.71
N ARG A 45 18.74 -17.83 -16.05
CA ARG A 45 19.18 -18.04 -14.67
C ARG A 45 18.14 -17.58 -13.67
N THR A 46 17.44 -16.49 -14.00
CA THR A 46 16.38 -15.93 -13.18
C THR A 46 15.32 -15.41 -14.13
N ALA A 47 14.14 -16.04 -14.10
CA ALA A 47 13.02 -15.60 -14.92
C ALA A 47 12.73 -14.11 -14.63
N PRO A 48 12.45 -13.31 -15.67
CA PRO A 48 12.17 -11.89 -15.47
C PRO A 48 10.95 -11.74 -14.57
N ILE A 49 11.00 -10.77 -13.66
CA ILE A 49 9.91 -10.43 -12.73
C ILE A 49 9.28 -9.08 -13.09
N PRO A 50 8.11 -8.71 -12.54
CA PRO A 50 7.45 -7.43 -12.87
C PRO A 50 8.35 -6.19 -12.67
N SER A 51 9.29 -6.21 -11.71
CA SER A 51 10.24 -5.11 -11.54
C SER A 51 11.23 -4.96 -12.70
N ASP A 52 11.54 -6.03 -13.45
CA ASP A 52 12.40 -5.96 -14.63
C ASP A 52 11.71 -5.22 -15.78
N VAL A 53 10.38 -5.31 -15.86
CA VAL A 53 9.59 -4.50 -16.80
C VAL A 53 9.72 -3.02 -16.45
N MET A 54 9.52 -2.67 -15.17
CA MET A 54 9.62 -1.29 -14.70
C MET A 54 11.03 -0.72 -14.88
N ARG A 55 12.06 -1.54 -14.64
CA ARG A 55 13.46 -1.16 -14.90
C ARG A 55 13.71 -0.95 -16.39
N LEU A 56 13.24 -1.84 -17.26
CA LEU A 56 13.40 -1.69 -18.71
C LEU A 56 12.69 -0.41 -19.21
N THR A 57 11.49 -0.11 -18.72
CA THR A 57 10.80 1.14 -19.10
C THR A 57 11.58 2.37 -18.65
N ALA A 58 12.10 2.38 -17.42
CA ALA A 58 12.92 3.48 -16.90
C ALA A 58 14.25 3.61 -17.66
N GLU A 59 14.89 2.51 -18.04
CA GLU A 59 16.13 2.50 -18.85
C GLU A 59 15.90 3.10 -20.23
N ILE A 60 14.80 2.74 -20.90
CA ILE A 60 14.44 3.28 -22.21
C ILE A 60 14.21 4.80 -22.11
N ASP A 61 13.39 5.25 -21.17
CA ASP A 61 13.11 6.67 -21.00
C ASP A 61 14.36 7.48 -20.60
N SER A 62 15.23 6.91 -19.77
CA SER A 62 16.51 7.53 -19.41
C SER A 62 17.44 7.70 -20.61
N ARG A 63 17.53 6.68 -21.48
CA ARG A 63 18.37 6.74 -22.68
C ARG A 63 17.82 7.71 -23.72
N VAL A 64 16.51 7.68 -23.98
CA VAL A 64 15.85 8.64 -24.89
C VAL A 64 16.11 10.07 -24.45
N ARG A 65 15.96 10.34 -23.15
CA ARG A 65 16.22 11.67 -22.57
C ARG A 65 17.65 12.12 -22.75
N LYS A 66 18.63 11.23 -22.53
CA LYS A 66 20.06 11.53 -22.71
C LYS A 66 20.44 11.76 -24.17
N GLN A 67 19.81 11.03 -25.10
CA GLN A 67 20.19 11.05 -26.51
C GLN A 67 19.51 12.15 -27.32
N HIS A 68 18.22 12.39 -27.07
CA HIS A 68 17.41 13.33 -27.87
C HIS A 68 17.02 14.59 -27.10
N GLY A 69 17.29 14.69 -25.80
CA GLY A 69 16.84 15.81 -24.97
C GLY A 69 15.31 15.91 -24.81
N LEU A 70 14.56 14.95 -25.36
CA LEU A 70 13.10 14.95 -25.39
C LEU A 70 12.51 14.77 -23.99
N SER A 71 11.47 15.56 -23.68
CA SER A 71 10.67 15.43 -22.45
C SER A 71 9.65 14.28 -22.54
N ARG A 72 9.40 13.73 -23.74
CA ARG A 72 8.45 12.64 -23.97
C ARG A 72 8.89 11.34 -23.32
N CYS A 73 7.91 10.59 -22.81
CA CYS A 73 8.09 9.35 -22.09
C CYS A 73 7.34 8.22 -22.81
N PHE A 74 8.06 7.15 -23.14
CA PHE A 74 7.57 6.02 -23.92
C PHE A 74 7.35 4.79 -23.06
N GLY A 75 8.11 4.63 -21.97
CA GLY A 75 8.03 3.50 -21.04
C GLY A 75 6.59 3.09 -20.66
N PRO A 76 5.73 4.01 -20.20
CA PRO A 76 4.35 3.71 -19.81
C PRO A 76 3.48 3.10 -20.91
N ARG A 77 3.75 3.40 -22.19
CA ARG A 77 3.04 2.82 -23.34
C ARG A 77 3.46 1.36 -23.60
N LEU A 78 4.68 1.01 -23.21
CA LEU A 78 5.29 -0.31 -23.42
C LEU A 78 4.96 -1.30 -22.28
N THR A 79 4.51 -0.80 -21.13
CA THR A 79 4.38 -1.59 -19.90
C THR A 79 3.54 -2.86 -20.06
N ASN A 80 2.33 -2.77 -20.62
CA ASN A 80 1.41 -3.92 -20.66
C ASN A 80 1.94 -5.04 -21.57
N ILE A 81 2.48 -4.71 -22.75
CA ILE A 81 3.04 -5.73 -23.65
C ILE A 81 4.30 -6.35 -23.03
N LEU A 82 5.14 -5.55 -22.36
CA LEU A 82 6.34 -6.05 -21.68
C LEU A 82 5.97 -6.98 -20.52
N GLN A 83 4.88 -6.70 -19.80
CA GLN A 83 4.35 -7.60 -18.79
C GLN A 83 3.86 -8.92 -19.37
N ALA A 84 3.17 -8.90 -20.52
CA ALA A 84 2.77 -10.14 -21.18
C ALA A 84 3.97 -10.99 -21.62
N VAL A 85 5.01 -10.35 -22.19
CA VAL A 85 6.26 -11.03 -22.55
C VAL A 85 7.00 -11.57 -21.31
N GLN A 86 7.03 -10.80 -20.21
CA GLN A 86 7.62 -11.23 -18.94
C GLN A 86 6.88 -12.43 -18.36
N GLN A 87 5.54 -12.40 -18.33
CA GLN A 87 4.72 -13.51 -17.84
C GLN A 87 4.92 -14.76 -18.70
N PHE A 88 5.02 -14.62 -20.02
CA PHE A 88 5.33 -15.74 -20.90
C PHE A 88 6.72 -16.34 -20.64
N ALA A 89 7.74 -15.50 -20.39
CA ALA A 89 9.05 -15.97 -19.97
C ALA A 89 9.00 -16.70 -18.61
N ALA A 90 8.22 -16.20 -17.66
CA ALA A 90 8.02 -16.86 -16.36
C ALA A 90 7.26 -18.20 -16.46
N LEU A 91 6.34 -18.34 -17.42
CA LEU A 91 5.67 -19.62 -17.73
C LEU A 91 6.66 -20.67 -18.23
N GLY A 92 7.59 -20.27 -19.10
CA GLY A 92 8.64 -21.15 -19.62
C GLY A 92 9.48 -21.79 -18.50
N ASP A 93 9.78 -21.01 -17.46
CA ASP A 93 10.54 -21.46 -16.28
C ASP A 93 9.72 -22.38 -15.35
N THR A 94 8.44 -22.10 -15.18
CA THR A 94 7.58 -22.76 -14.16
C THR A 94 6.90 -24.04 -14.65
N VAL A 95 6.51 -24.13 -15.92
CA VAL A 95 5.58 -25.17 -16.39
C VAL A 95 6.23 -26.20 -17.32
N VAL A 96 7.14 -25.79 -18.20
CA VAL A 96 7.48 -26.63 -19.38
C VAL A 96 8.92 -27.14 -19.41
N GLY A 97 9.86 -26.43 -18.77
CA GLY A 97 11.27 -26.85 -18.71
C GLY A 97 11.99 -26.90 -20.07
N GLY A 98 13.33 -26.96 -20.03
CA GLY A 98 14.18 -27.22 -21.20
C GLY A 98 14.04 -26.21 -22.36
N SER A 99 13.52 -26.68 -23.50
CA SER A 99 13.52 -25.95 -24.78
C SER A 99 12.49 -24.82 -24.87
N GLN A 100 11.32 -24.93 -24.21
CA GLN A 100 10.32 -23.85 -24.24
C GLN A 100 10.74 -22.66 -23.39
N ASN A 101 11.43 -22.89 -22.26
CA ASN A 101 12.05 -21.81 -21.46
C ASN A 101 13.08 -21.04 -22.31
N LEU A 102 13.92 -21.77 -23.08
CA LEU A 102 14.87 -21.17 -24.01
C LEU A 102 14.22 -20.28 -25.08
N VAL A 103 13.04 -20.65 -25.56
CA VAL A 103 12.27 -19.88 -26.55
C VAL A 103 11.63 -18.66 -25.90
N ALA A 104 10.95 -18.83 -24.76
CA ALA A 104 10.27 -17.74 -24.05
C ALA A 104 11.25 -16.64 -23.55
N CYS A 105 12.39 -17.03 -22.96
CA CYS A 105 13.47 -16.09 -22.64
C CYS A 105 14.07 -15.43 -23.90
N GLY A 106 14.03 -16.13 -25.05
CA GLY A 106 14.40 -15.60 -26.35
C GLY A 106 13.48 -14.47 -26.82
N VAL A 107 12.16 -14.61 -26.63
CA VAL A 107 11.18 -13.54 -26.94
C VAL A 107 11.44 -12.31 -26.07
N TRP A 108 11.63 -12.47 -24.75
CA TRP A 108 11.99 -11.37 -23.85
C TRP A 108 13.25 -10.63 -24.31
N SER A 109 14.29 -11.40 -24.67
CA SER A 109 15.55 -10.85 -25.15
C SER A 109 15.39 -10.14 -26.50
N ALA A 110 14.53 -10.66 -27.40
CA ALA A 110 14.27 -10.05 -28.70
C ALA A 110 13.60 -8.68 -28.54
N VAL A 111 12.57 -8.60 -27.70
CA VAL A 111 11.87 -7.34 -27.42
C VAL A 111 12.80 -6.33 -26.73
N ARG A 112 13.55 -6.74 -25.71
CA ARG A 112 14.50 -5.85 -25.00
C ARG A 112 15.59 -5.30 -25.93
N THR A 113 16.23 -6.16 -26.73
CA THR A 113 17.24 -5.72 -27.71
C THR A 113 16.63 -4.78 -28.74
N THR A 114 15.42 -5.09 -29.25
CA THR A 114 14.73 -4.24 -30.23
C THR A 114 14.41 -2.85 -29.67
N LEU A 115 13.93 -2.77 -28.42
CA LEU A 115 13.65 -1.48 -27.79
C LEU A 115 14.93 -0.65 -27.62
N TYR A 116 16.05 -1.26 -27.22
CA TYR A 116 17.32 -0.55 -27.16
C TYR A 116 17.82 -0.04 -28.51
N MET A 117 17.59 -0.80 -29.59
CA MET A 117 17.89 -0.33 -30.94
C MET A 117 16.97 0.82 -31.36
N ALA A 118 15.68 0.74 -31.00
CA ALA A 118 14.68 1.75 -31.35
C ALA A 118 14.92 3.11 -30.68
N VAL A 119 15.60 3.16 -29.53
CA VAL A 119 15.96 4.42 -28.84
C VAL A 119 16.78 5.36 -29.72
N ASN A 120 17.56 4.82 -30.67
CA ASN A 120 18.32 5.65 -31.61
C ASN A 120 17.45 6.44 -32.60
N TYR A 121 16.15 6.15 -32.68
CA TYR A 121 15.24 6.69 -33.68
C TYR A 121 13.92 7.17 -33.03
N ALA A 122 13.83 8.45 -32.66
CA ALA A 122 12.71 8.99 -31.88
C ALA A 122 11.33 8.86 -32.58
N SER A 123 11.23 9.21 -33.87
CA SER A 123 9.98 9.10 -34.64
C SER A 123 9.49 7.65 -34.75
N TYR A 124 10.43 6.71 -34.79
CA TYR A 124 10.17 5.29 -34.84
C TYR A 124 9.67 4.76 -33.50
N LEU A 125 10.34 5.15 -32.41
CA LEU A 125 9.97 4.77 -31.06
C LEU A 125 8.55 5.24 -30.72
N GLU A 126 8.12 6.41 -31.21
CA GLU A 126 6.74 6.89 -31.11
C GLU A 126 5.75 5.91 -31.74
N LYS A 127 5.92 5.57 -33.03
CA LYS A 127 5.05 4.60 -33.73
C LYS A 127 5.03 3.23 -33.05
N LEU A 128 6.19 2.74 -32.63
CA LEU A 128 6.30 1.47 -31.92
C LEU A 128 5.56 1.50 -30.58
N SER A 129 5.73 2.56 -29.81
CA SER A 129 5.08 2.72 -28.51
C SER A 129 3.55 2.74 -28.64
N LEU A 130 3.01 3.36 -29.70
CA LEU A 130 1.58 3.39 -30.01
C LEU A 130 1.06 1.99 -30.36
N LEU A 131 1.75 1.27 -31.25
CA LEU A 131 1.38 -0.12 -31.61
C LEU A 131 1.38 -1.03 -30.37
N PHE A 132 2.44 -0.97 -29.56
CA PHE A 132 2.58 -1.78 -28.36
C PHE A 132 1.64 -1.39 -27.23
N MET A 133 1.25 -0.13 -27.12
CA MET A 133 0.19 0.30 -26.21
C MET A 133 -1.15 -0.30 -26.63
N THR A 134 -1.51 -0.22 -27.91
CA THR A 134 -2.78 -0.75 -28.41
C THR A 134 -2.83 -2.27 -28.29
N ALA A 135 -1.79 -2.97 -28.74
CA ALA A 135 -1.66 -4.42 -28.56
C ALA A 135 -1.63 -4.82 -27.07
N GLY A 136 -1.01 -3.99 -26.23
CA GLY A 136 -0.96 -4.15 -24.78
C GLY A 136 -2.32 -4.17 -24.08
N ARG A 137 -3.38 -3.60 -24.70
CA ARG A 137 -4.75 -3.62 -24.14
C ARG A 137 -5.31 -5.04 -24.06
N GLN A 138 -5.11 -5.82 -25.11
CA GLN A 138 -5.58 -7.21 -25.23
C GLN A 138 -4.49 -8.25 -24.94
N ALA A 139 -3.32 -7.80 -24.47
CA ALA A 139 -2.21 -8.69 -24.20
C ALA A 139 -2.55 -9.67 -23.06
N PRO A 140 -2.13 -10.95 -23.18
CA PRO A 140 -2.53 -12.03 -22.28
C PRO A 140 -1.85 -11.92 -20.91
N ARG A 141 -2.44 -11.15 -20.00
CA ARG A 141 -1.87 -10.79 -18.69
C ARG A 141 -2.52 -11.53 -17.51
N TYR A 142 -2.75 -12.83 -17.64
CA TYR A 142 -3.44 -13.59 -16.60
C TYR A 142 -2.47 -13.97 -15.47
N GLN A 143 -2.72 -13.47 -14.27
CA GLN A 143 -1.94 -13.88 -13.09
C GLN A 143 -2.09 -15.39 -12.80
N ALA A 144 -3.21 -15.99 -13.21
CA ALA A 144 -3.46 -17.43 -13.16
C ALA A 144 -3.04 -18.18 -14.44
N LEU A 145 -2.33 -17.56 -15.39
CA LEU A 145 -1.96 -18.23 -16.65
C LEU A 145 -1.16 -19.51 -16.39
N ALA A 146 -0.32 -19.51 -15.35
CA ALA A 146 0.50 -20.67 -14.98
C ALA A 146 -0.30 -21.90 -14.58
N THR A 147 -1.52 -21.74 -14.04
CA THR A 147 -2.35 -22.87 -13.63
C THR A 147 -3.08 -23.51 -14.81
N ILE A 148 -3.55 -22.69 -15.76
CA ILE A 148 -4.35 -23.13 -16.90
C ILE A 148 -3.52 -23.46 -18.16
N TYR A 149 -2.32 -22.88 -18.30
CA TYR A 149 -1.43 -23.08 -19.46
C TYR A 149 -1.13 -24.57 -19.76
N PRO A 150 -0.73 -25.41 -18.79
CA PRO A 150 -0.47 -26.83 -19.06
C PRO A 150 -1.73 -27.64 -19.38
N GLN A 151 -2.92 -27.12 -19.09
CA GLN A 151 -4.18 -27.87 -19.22
C GLN A 151 -4.78 -27.80 -20.64
N SER A 152 -4.34 -26.86 -21.49
CA SER A 152 -4.93 -26.63 -22.82
C SER A 152 -3.87 -26.44 -23.89
N GLU A 153 -3.78 -27.40 -24.82
CA GLU A 153 -2.94 -27.28 -26.03
C GLU A 153 -3.36 -26.11 -26.91
N THR A 154 -4.66 -25.80 -26.95
CA THR A 154 -5.19 -24.68 -27.74
C THR A 154 -4.67 -23.34 -27.21
N LEU A 155 -4.58 -23.19 -25.88
CA LEU A 155 -4.07 -21.98 -25.24
C LEU A 155 -2.57 -21.80 -25.50
N GLN A 156 -1.81 -22.89 -25.45
CA GLN A 156 -0.38 -22.92 -25.78
C GLN A 156 -0.13 -22.51 -27.24
N SER A 157 -0.95 -23.02 -28.16
CA SER A 157 -0.93 -22.66 -29.58
C SER A 157 -1.20 -21.17 -29.77
N CYS A 158 -2.29 -20.64 -29.20
CA CYS A 158 -2.65 -19.22 -29.34
C CYS A 158 -1.57 -18.28 -28.76
N LEU A 159 -0.99 -18.61 -27.60
CA LEU A 159 0.13 -17.84 -27.02
C LEU A 159 1.36 -17.87 -27.91
N SER A 160 1.69 -19.03 -28.50
CA SER A 160 2.81 -19.15 -29.44
C SER A 160 2.60 -18.28 -30.68
N GLU A 161 1.41 -18.30 -31.28
CA GLU A 161 1.09 -17.43 -32.43
C GLU A 161 1.18 -15.94 -32.08
N TYR A 162 0.65 -15.55 -30.92
CA TYR A 162 0.74 -14.17 -30.45
C TYR A 162 2.21 -13.70 -30.36
N PHE A 163 3.10 -14.50 -29.74
CA PHE A 163 4.50 -14.12 -29.62
C PHE A 163 5.30 -14.27 -30.92
N ILE A 164 4.86 -15.10 -31.88
CA ILE A 164 5.42 -15.09 -33.24
C ILE A 164 5.21 -13.71 -33.87
N VAL A 165 3.99 -13.16 -33.77
CA VAL A 165 3.69 -11.83 -34.29
C VAL A 165 4.56 -10.76 -33.61
N VAL A 166 4.74 -10.83 -32.28
CA VAL A 166 5.64 -9.93 -31.53
C VAL A 166 7.08 -10.01 -32.04
N VAL A 167 7.61 -11.21 -32.29
CA VAL A 167 8.97 -11.40 -32.82
C VAL A 167 9.08 -10.91 -34.26
N HIS A 168 8.06 -11.11 -35.11
CA HIS A 168 8.04 -10.56 -36.47
C HIS A 168 8.03 -9.03 -36.48
N VAL A 169 7.29 -8.39 -35.57
CA VAL A 169 7.38 -6.95 -35.36
C VAL A 169 8.83 -6.59 -35.05
N CYS A 170 9.49 -7.28 -34.10
CA CYS A 170 10.91 -7.06 -33.76
C CYS A 170 11.85 -7.20 -34.97
N GLN A 171 11.68 -8.22 -35.81
CA GLN A 171 12.47 -8.42 -37.03
C GLN A 171 12.27 -7.29 -38.05
N LYS A 172 11.03 -6.80 -38.22
CA LYS A 172 10.73 -5.67 -39.11
C LYS A 172 11.44 -4.40 -38.63
N ILE A 173 11.44 -4.16 -37.31
CA ILE A 173 12.16 -3.03 -36.68
C ILE A 173 13.65 -3.09 -36.99
N GLN A 174 14.21 -4.28 -36.83
CA GLN A 174 15.62 -4.54 -37.01
C GLN A 174 16.06 -4.32 -38.48
N LYS A 175 15.28 -4.81 -39.45
CA LYS A 175 15.51 -4.55 -40.89
C LYS A 175 15.40 -3.08 -41.26
N TYR A 176 14.55 -2.33 -40.57
CA TYR A 176 14.42 -0.88 -40.77
C TYR A 176 15.65 -0.14 -40.23
N GLY A 177 16.07 -0.44 -39.00
CA GLY A 177 17.23 0.19 -38.35
C GLY A 177 18.54 0.00 -39.10
N ASN A 178 18.68 -1.09 -39.87
CA ASN A 178 19.87 -1.36 -40.69
C ASN A 178 19.93 -0.59 -42.03
N ARG A 179 18.89 0.19 -42.40
CA ARG A 179 18.92 1.01 -43.63
C ARG A 179 19.74 2.28 -43.44
N SER A 180 20.31 2.84 -44.50
CA SER A 180 20.97 4.16 -44.45
C SER A 180 19.98 5.26 -44.06
N ALA A 181 20.46 6.36 -43.46
CA ALA A 181 19.59 7.47 -43.03
C ALA A 181 18.66 7.98 -44.15
N PHE A 182 19.14 8.02 -45.40
CA PHE A 182 18.34 8.36 -46.58
C PHE A 182 17.31 7.28 -46.96
N GLY A 183 17.69 5.99 -46.83
CA GLY A 183 16.77 4.87 -47.01
C GLY A 183 15.68 4.80 -45.94
N GLN A 184 15.98 5.19 -44.69
CA GLN A 184 15.03 5.31 -43.59
C GLN A 184 14.06 6.50 -43.77
N PHE A 185 14.54 7.63 -44.30
CA PHE A 185 13.68 8.77 -44.63
C PHE A 185 12.70 8.46 -45.78
N LYS A 186 13.15 7.69 -46.78
CA LYS A 186 12.35 7.35 -47.98
C LYS A 186 11.40 6.18 -47.78
N SER A 187 11.73 5.24 -46.90
CA SER A 187 10.79 4.20 -46.46
C SER A 187 10.32 4.56 -45.06
N SER A 188 9.22 5.29 -44.90
CA SER A 188 8.51 5.24 -43.63
C SER A 188 8.04 3.79 -43.40
N LEU A 189 7.99 3.31 -42.16
CA LEU A 189 7.19 2.12 -41.88
C LEU A 189 5.79 2.39 -42.43
N ASN A 190 5.38 1.60 -43.42
CA ASN A 190 4.08 1.79 -44.05
C ASN A 190 3.03 1.57 -42.97
N ASP A 191 2.17 2.56 -42.70
CA ASP A 191 1.16 2.44 -41.64
C ASP A 191 0.23 1.25 -41.88
N ALA A 192 0.09 0.80 -43.14
CA ALA A 192 -0.60 -0.43 -43.50
C ALA A 192 0.03 -1.70 -42.87
N ASP A 193 1.36 -1.83 -42.88
CA ASP A 193 2.06 -2.98 -42.30
C ASP A 193 1.88 -3.01 -40.77
N LEU A 194 1.99 -1.85 -40.11
CA LEU A 194 1.80 -1.73 -38.66
C LEU A 194 0.36 -2.03 -38.26
N LYS A 195 -0.62 -1.56 -39.04
CA LYS A 195 -2.03 -1.89 -38.85
C LYS A 195 -2.31 -3.38 -39.03
N GLY A 196 -1.63 -4.03 -39.98
CA GLY A 196 -1.70 -5.50 -40.16
C GLY A 196 -1.25 -6.24 -38.90
N TYR A 197 -0.05 -5.93 -38.38
CA TYR A 197 0.43 -6.54 -37.13
C TYR A 197 -0.46 -6.22 -35.93
N GLN A 198 -1.01 -5.01 -35.85
CA GLN A 198 -1.95 -4.65 -34.79
C GLN A 198 -3.21 -5.52 -34.85
N ALA A 199 -3.80 -5.70 -36.03
CA ALA A 199 -4.97 -6.55 -36.21
C ALA A 199 -4.68 -8.01 -35.84
N ASP A 200 -3.53 -8.55 -36.25
CA ASP A 200 -3.11 -9.91 -35.90
C ASP A 200 -2.96 -10.08 -34.37
N LEU A 201 -2.33 -9.12 -33.69
CA LEU A 201 -2.18 -9.14 -32.23
C LEU A 201 -3.54 -9.05 -31.51
N GLU A 202 -4.48 -8.25 -32.02
CA GLU A 202 -5.83 -8.14 -31.46
C GLU A 202 -6.61 -9.45 -31.63
N VAL A 203 -6.54 -10.09 -32.80
CA VAL A 203 -7.19 -11.38 -33.06
C VAL A 203 -6.68 -12.45 -32.10
N TRP A 204 -5.36 -12.60 -31.97
CA TRP A 204 -4.78 -13.60 -31.07
C TRP A 204 -4.98 -13.25 -29.60
N GLY A 205 -4.90 -11.97 -29.23
CA GLY A 205 -5.16 -11.50 -27.86
C GLY A 205 -6.58 -11.85 -27.40
N ASN A 206 -7.58 -11.61 -28.24
CA ASN A 206 -8.97 -11.98 -27.96
C ASN A 206 -9.13 -13.51 -27.87
N ALA A 207 -8.57 -14.27 -28.82
CA ALA A 207 -8.64 -15.74 -28.77
C ALA A 207 -8.02 -16.33 -27.49
N ILE A 208 -6.93 -15.76 -26.99
CA ILE A 208 -6.33 -16.16 -25.71
C ILE A 208 -7.26 -15.81 -24.53
N LYS A 209 -7.86 -14.62 -24.57
CA LYS A 209 -8.77 -14.16 -23.52
C LYS A 209 -10.01 -15.03 -23.39
N ASP A 210 -10.63 -15.39 -24.52
CA ASP A 210 -11.83 -16.21 -24.53
C ASP A 210 -11.52 -17.59 -23.94
N GLN A 211 -10.42 -18.20 -24.37
CA GLN A 211 -9.97 -19.49 -23.85
C GLN A 211 -9.60 -19.46 -22.37
N ALA A 212 -8.88 -18.43 -21.93
CA ALA A 212 -8.50 -18.28 -20.53
C ALA A 212 -9.73 -18.13 -19.64
N THR A 213 -10.73 -17.34 -20.06
CA THR A 213 -11.99 -17.16 -19.34
C THR A 213 -12.76 -18.48 -19.19
N VAL A 214 -12.87 -19.24 -20.27
CA VAL A 214 -13.55 -20.55 -20.25
C VAL A 214 -12.86 -21.52 -19.29
N LEU A 215 -11.52 -21.62 -19.36
CA LEU A 215 -10.74 -22.53 -18.51
C LEU A 215 -10.82 -22.12 -17.04
N LEU A 216 -10.73 -20.83 -16.73
CA LEU A 216 -10.85 -20.33 -15.34
C LEU A 216 -12.21 -20.66 -14.75
N ASN A 217 -13.29 -20.49 -15.52
CA ASN A 217 -14.64 -20.86 -15.09
C ASN A 217 -14.77 -22.37 -14.85
N GLN A 218 -14.15 -23.20 -15.71
CA GLN A 218 -14.12 -24.66 -15.53
C GLN A 218 -13.34 -25.07 -14.30
N VAL A 219 -12.19 -24.45 -14.03
CA VAL A 219 -11.37 -24.71 -12.82
C VAL A 219 -12.15 -24.37 -11.55
N ILE A 220 -12.85 -23.23 -11.52
CA ILE A 220 -13.72 -22.84 -10.39
C ILE A 220 -14.84 -23.88 -10.17
N HIS A 221 -15.46 -24.36 -11.26
CA HIS A 221 -16.49 -25.41 -11.17
C HIS A 221 -15.91 -26.77 -10.72
N HIS A 222 -14.70 -27.11 -11.14
CA HIS A 222 -14.05 -28.37 -10.79
C HIS A 222 -13.54 -28.39 -9.34
N GLU A 223 -13.10 -27.26 -8.78
CA GLU A 223 -12.79 -27.13 -7.34
C GLU A 223 -14.02 -27.38 -6.45
N SER A 224 -15.24 -27.13 -6.96
CA SER A 224 -16.49 -27.45 -6.24
C SER A 224 -16.84 -28.94 -6.27
N GLN A 225 -16.22 -29.71 -7.17
CA GLN A 225 -16.48 -31.13 -7.38
C GLN A 225 -15.20 -31.90 -7.73
N GLU A 226 -14.40 -32.37 -6.76
CA GLU A 226 -13.62 -33.57 -7.06
C GLU A 226 -13.44 -34.57 -5.91
N ASN A 227 -13.70 -35.82 -6.31
CA ASN A 227 -13.48 -37.08 -5.64
C ASN A 227 -12.40 -37.87 -6.41
N ASN A 228 -11.35 -38.27 -5.71
CA ASN A 228 -10.58 -39.52 -5.75
C ASN A 228 -10.00 -40.16 -7.05
N LYS A 229 -10.27 -39.74 -8.29
CA LYS A 229 -9.66 -40.39 -9.47
C LYS A 229 -8.30 -39.81 -9.92
N SER A 230 -7.92 -38.64 -9.41
CA SER A 230 -6.73 -37.89 -9.84
C SER A 230 -5.41 -38.31 -9.18
N ARG A 231 -5.42 -39.34 -8.31
CA ARG A 231 -4.28 -39.69 -7.44
C ARG A 231 -3.18 -40.55 -8.07
N MET A 232 -3.48 -41.35 -9.10
CA MET A 232 -2.48 -42.25 -9.73
C MET A 232 -1.62 -41.57 -10.82
N LEU A 233 -2.13 -40.56 -11.52
CA LEU A 233 -1.37 -39.77 -12.49
C LEU A 233 -0.52 -38.65 -11.83
N MET A 234 -0.90 -38.25 -10.61
CA MET A 234 -0.26 -37.19 -9.79
C MET A 234 1.17 -37.50 -9.31
N SER A 235 1.58 -38.77 -9.21
CA SER A 235 2.91 -39.11 -8.67
C SER A 235 4.04 -38.77 -9.65
N TRP A 236 3.78 -38.85 -10.97
CA TRP A 236 4.75 -38.51 -12.03
C TRP A 236 4.92 -36.98 -12.21
N TRP A 237 3.92 -36.17 -11.83
CA TRP A 237 3.91 -34.69 -11.88
C TRP A 237 4.18 -34.01 -10.51
N SER A 238 4.71 -34.75 -9.53
CA SER A 238 4.74 -34.34 -8.11
C SER A 238 5.67 -33.14 -7.76
N ALA A 239 6.60 -32.74 -8.62
CA ALA A 239 7.46 -31.57 -8.41
C ALA A 239 6.81 -30.27 -8.94
N SER A 240 6.20 -30.32 -10.13
CA SER A 240 5.44 -29.20 -10.69
C SER A 240 4.16 -28.92 -9.90
N ALA A 241 3.48 -29.96 -9.40
CA ALA A 241 2.29 -29.81 -8.57
C ALA A 241 2.54 -29.06 -7.24
N ARG A 242 3.68 -29.32 -6.57
CA ARG A 242 4.04 -28.63 -5.31
C ARG A 242 4.30 -27.14 -5.52
N ARG A 243 5.02 -26.80 -6.58
CA ARG A 243 5.31 -25.40 -6.94
C ARG A 243 4.04 -24.66 -7.38
N GLN A 244 3.15 -25.35 -8.11
CA GLN A 244 1.84 -24.82 -8.47
C GLN A 244 0.98 -24.50 -7.22
N GLN A 245 0.94 -25.40 -6.23
CA GLN A 245 0.25 -25.13 -4.97
C GLN A 245 0.88 -23.97 -4.17
N ALA A 246 2.19 -23.77 -4.26
CA ALA A 246 2.87 -22.62 -3.65
C ALA A 246 2.52 -21.29 -4.34
N LEU A 247 2.47 -21.30 -5.68
CA LEU A 247 1.99 -20.18 -6.51
C LEU A 247 0.54 -19.79 -6.18
N GLU A 248 -0.37 -20.76 -6.13
CA GLU A 248 -1.78 -20.53 -5.80
C GLU A 248 -1.95 -19.98 -4.38
N ARG A 249 -1.14 -20.45 -3.42
CA ARG A 249 -1.10 -19.88 -2.06
C ARG A 249 -0.61 -18.44 -2.08
N LYS A 250 0.53 -18.16 -2.73
CA LYS A 250 1.05 -16.79 -2.86
C LYS A 250 0.01 -15.87 -3.49
N MET A 251 -0.66 -16.30 -4.55
CA MET A 251 -1.66 -15.52 -5.25
C MET A 251 -2.86 -15.18 -4.36
N ARG A 252 -3.38 -16.15 -3.59
CA ARG A 252 -4.45 -15.91 -2.61
C ARG A 252 -4.06 -14.87 -1.55
N TRP A 253 -2.83 -14.90 -1.07
CA TRP A 253 -2.31 -13.91 -0.12
C TRP A 253 -2.18 -12.51 -0.74
N LEU A 254 -1.69 -12.43 -1.98
CA LEU A 254 -1.60 -11.16 -2.71
C LEU A 254 -2.99 -10.54 -2.94
N ASP A 255 -3.98 -11.38 -3.27
CA ASP A 255 -5.38 -10.98 -3.43
C ASP A 255 -6.05 -10.54 -2.12
N ALA A 256 -5.75 -11.24 -1.02
CA ALA A 256 -6.22 -10.83 0.30
C ALA A 256 -5.68 -9.44 0.70
N CYS A 257 -4.48 -9.08 0.24
CA CYS A 257 -3.93 -7.74 0.46
C CYS A 257 -4.71 -6.69 -0.35
N SER A 258 -4.77 -6.84 -1.67
CA SER A 258 -5.51 -5.92 -2.55
C SER A 258 -5.67 -6.53 -3.95
N ARG A 259 -6.75 -6.18 -4.65
CA ARG A 259 -6.95 -6.44 -6.08
C ARG A 259 -6.86 -5.18 -6.95
N TYR A 260 -6.62 -4.03 -6.31
CA TYR A 260 -6.59 -2.73 -6.97
C TYR A 260 -5.40 -2.59 -7.93
N ASP A 261 -5.65 -2.10 -9.15
CA ASP A 261 -4.62 -1.82 -10.15
C ASP A 261 -3.96 -0.45 -9.90
N PHE A 262 -2.97 -0.46 -9.02
CA PHE A 262 -2.17 0.74 -8.69
C PHE A 262 -1.29 1.24 -9.86
N GLN A 263 -0.98 0.39 -10.84
CA GLN A 263 0.01 0.68 -11.87
C GLN A 263 -0.56 1.58 -12.97
N THR A 264 -1.85 1.43 -13.26
CA THR A 264 -2.56 2.26 -14.25
C THR A 264 -2.46 3.74 -13.93
N THR A 265 -2.64 4.12 -12.67
CA THR A 265 -2.48 5.51 -12.23
C THR A 265 -1.08 6.05 -12.51
N TRP A 266 -0.04 5.28 -12.15
CA TRP A 266 1.34 5.67 -12.40
C TRP A 266 1.61 5.84 -13.91
N LYS A 267 1.15 4.90 -14.76
CA LYS A 267 1.29 5.01 -16.22
C LYS A 267 0.67 6.31 -16.75
N GLN A 268 -0.54 6.64 -16.30
CA GLN A 268 -1.27 7.83 -16.73
C GLN A 268 -0.53 9.11 -16.34
N ILE A 269 -0.06 9.20 -15.09
CA ILE A 269 0.70 10.37 -14.60
C ILE A 269 2.04 10.49 -15.33
N ARG A 270 2.73 9.37 -15.54
CA ARG A 270 4.05 9.35 -16.17
C ARG A 270 4.03 9.77 -17.64
N LYS A 271 2.95 9.47 -18.37
CA LYS A 271 2.70 9.96 -19.74
C LYS A 271 2.53 11.49 -19.82
N ARG A 272 2.07 12.13 -18.73
CA ARG A 272 1.83 13.59 -18.71
C ARG A 272 3.12 14.41 -18.69
N GLY A 273 4.25 13.83 -18.27
CA GLY A 273 5.52 14.56 -18.32
C GLY A 273 6.72 13.91 -17.65
N SER A 274 7.85 14.59 -17.80
CA SER A 274 9.15 14.24 -17.25
C SER A 274 9.72 15.41 -16.44
N THR A 275 10.60 15.14 -15.48
CA THR A 275 11.36 16.20 -14.80
C THR A 275 12.86 16.00 -14.91
N SER A 276 13.60 17.07 -15.14
CA SER A 276 15.06 17.08 -15.18
C SER A 276 15.72 17.51 -13.86
N LEU A 277 14.92 17.87 -12.84
CA LEU A 277 15.41 18.44 -11.60
C LEU A 277 15.97 17.43 -10.60
N LEU A 278 15.60 16.15 -10.70
CA LEU A 278 16.01 15.13 -9.71
C LEU A 278 17.53 15.07 -9.46
N PRO A 279 18.41 15.11 -10.48
CA PRO A 279 19.86 15.13 -10.27
C PRO A 279 20.38 16.39 -9.57
N THR A 280 19.63 17.50 -9.66
CA THR A 280 20.04 18.81 -9.14
C THR A 280 19.76 18.97 -7.65
N TRP A 281 18.92 18.11 -7.05
CA TRP A 281 18.52 18.21 -5.65
C TRP A 281 19.41 17.36 -4.73
N PRO A 282 20.30 17.98 -3.92
CA PRO A 282 21.24 17.23 -3.07
C PRO A 282 20.51 16.37 -2.04
N ASP A 283 19.45 16.90 -1.44
CA ASP A 283 18.61 16.17 -0.48
C ASP A 283 18.00 14.91 -1.07
N TYR A 284 17.55 14.97 -2.32
CA TYR A 284 17.04 13.80 -3.02
C TYR A 284 18.14 12.77 -3.29
N GLN A 285 19.30 13.21 -3.80
CA GLN A 285 20.41 12.31 -4.07
C GLN A 285 20.93 11.62 -2.80
N GLN A 286 21.01 12.36 -1.69
CA GLN A 286 21.41 11.80 -0.41
C GLN A 286 20.37 10.79 0.09
N TRP A 287 19.08 11.12 0.05
CA TRP A 287 18.01 10.17 0.39
C TRP A 287 18.03 8.91 -0.49
N LYS A 288 18.33 9.07 -1.78
CA LYS A 288 18.44 7.95 -2.72
C LYS A 288 19.61 7.02 -2.37
N GLN A 289 20.75 7.54 -1.93
CA GLN A 289 22.00 6.77 -1.73
C GLN A 289 22.29 6.35 -0.29
N GLU A 290 21.60 6.92 0.70
CA GLU A 290 21.84 6.70 2.14
C GLU A 290 21.82 5.22 2.55
N ILE A 291 22.85 4.76 3.25
CA ILE A 291 22.98 3.37 3.75
C ILE A 291 22.20 3.18 5.08
N GLU A 292 21.93 4.24 5.83
CA GLU A 292 21.25 4.20 7.13
C GLU A 292 19.78 3.76 7.05
N SER A 293 19.30 3.17 8.15
CA SER A 293 18.16 2.28 8.19
C SER A 293 16.77 2.92 8.33
N THR A 294 16.56 4.21 8.07
CA THR A 294 15.23 4.81 7.82
C THR A 294 15.31 6.33 7.59
N SER A 295 14.84 6.81 6.43
CA SER A 295 14.70 8.24 6.16
C SER A 295 13.44 8.55 5.35
N ALA A 296 12.82 9.68 5.66
CA ALA A 296 11.63 10.16 4.95
C ALA A 296 11.92 11.50 4.28
N ILE A 297 11.43 11.65 3.04
CA ILE A 297 11.51 12.87 2.23
C ILE A 297 10.11 13.32 1.82
N LEU A 298 9.86 14.63 1.90
CA LEU A 298 8.60 15.24 1.46
C LEU A 298 8.85 16.18 0.27
N PHE A 299 8.01 16.07 -0.75
CA PHE A 299 7.94 17.00 -1.89
C PHE A 299 6.68 17.85 -1.76
N SER A 300 6.82 19.15 -1.52
CA SER A 300 5.68 20.06 -1.43
C SER A 300 5.62 21.05 -2.59
N GLY A 301 4.43 21.54 -2.89
CA GLY A 301 4.21 22.46 -4.00
C GLY A 301 2.74 22.80 -4.20
N LYS A 302 2.49 23.91 -4.90
CA LYS A 302 1.13 24.36 -5.18
C LYS A 302 0.39 23.47 -6.18
N VAL A 303 -0.90 23.74 -6.35
CA VAL A 303 -1.75 23.03 -7.34
C VAL A 303 -1.20 23.27 -8.74
N GLY A 304 -1.13 22.23 -9.57
CA GLY A 304 -0.60 22.33 -10.94
C GLY A 304 0.93 22.45 -11.05
N ALA A 305 1.69 22.40 -9.95
CA ALA A 305 3.16 22.51 -9.98
C ALA A 305 3.90 21.26 -10.48
N GLY A 306 3.19 20.15 -10.74
CA GLY A 306 3.80 18.91 -11.24
C GLY A 306 4.22 17.89 -10.17
N LYS A 307 3.71 18.00 -8.92
CA LYS A 307 4.06 17.07 -7.82
C LYS A 307 3.91 15.59 -8.19
N SER A 308 2.75 15.18 -8.69
CA SER A 308 2.49 13.79 -9.08
C SER A 308 3.41 13.34 -10.22
N VAL A 309 3.69 14.22 -11.18
CA VAL A 309 4.64 13.95 -12.27
C VAL A 309 6.05 13.75 -11.72
N THR A 310 6.50 14.60 -10.79
CA THR A 310 7.78 14.44 -10.09
C THR A 310 7.83 13.12 -9.34
N MET A 311 6.79 12.75 -8.58
CA MET A 311 6.74 11.48 -7.85
C MET A 311 6.77 10.27 -8.80
N ALA A 312 6.07 10.32 -9.93
CA ALA A 312 6.12 9.26 -10.94
C ALA A 312 7.50 9.13 -11.60
N ASN A 313 8.24 10.25 -11.76
CA ASN A 313 9.64 10.22 -12.22
C ASN A 313 10.60 9.67 -11.17
N ILE A 314 10.33 9.91 -9.87
CA ILE A 314 11.12 9.33 -8.77
C ILE A 314 10.96 7.80 -8.76
N VAL A 315 9.75 7.28 -8.99
CA VAL A 315 9.53 5.83 -9.14
C VAL A 315 10.49 5.24 -10.18
N ASP A 316 10.53 5.81 -11.38
CA ASP A 316 11.46 5.37 -12.45
C ASP A 316 12.93 5.49 -12.02
N ASP A 317 13.33 6.63 -11.48
CA ASP A 317 14.72 6.91 -11.12
C ASP A 317 15.23 5.99 -9.99
N VAL A 318 14.34 5.56 -9.09
CA VAL A 318 14.64 4.60 -8.04
C VAL A 318 14.67 3.16 -8.56
N TYR A 319 13.88 2.80 -9.58
CA TYR A 319 13.99 1.48 -10.25
C TYR A 319 15.35 1.26 -10.95
N LEU A 320 16.06 2.35 -11.28
CA LEU A 320 17.43 2.32 -11.78
C LEU A 320 18.47 2.05 -10.69
N VAL A 321 18.10 2.09 -9.41
CA VAL A 321 18.98 1.65 -8.32
C VAL A 321 19.10 0.12 -8.37
N GLU A 322 20.33 -0.36 -8.34
CA GLU A 322 20.62 -1.79 -8.45
C GLU A 322 19.96 -2.57 -7.29
N ASN A 323 19.24 -3.63 -7.64
CA ASN A 323 18.55 -4.50 -6.69
C ASN A 323 17.65 -3.77 -5.69
N ALA A 324 17.06 -2.62 -6.02
CA ALA A 324 16.10 -1.95 -5.14
C ALA A 324 14.72 -2.66 -5.14
N ILE A 325 14.07 -2.69 -3.97
CA ILE A 325 12.65 -2.97 -3.82
C ILE A 325 11.91 -1.64 -3.84
N VAL A 326 11.05 -1.47 -4.83
CA VAL A 326 10.24 -0.26 -4.98
C VAL A 326 8.78 -0.63 -4.88
N VAL A 327 8.07 0.04 -3.98
CA VAL A 327 6.61 -0.02 -3.87
C VAL A 327 6.07 1.39 -3.89
N TYR A 328 4.92 1.59 -4.55
CA TYR A 328 4.36 2.92 -4.68
C TYR A 328 2.83 2.91 -4.74
N PHE A 329 2.21 4.03 -4.41
CA PHE A 329 0.78 4.21 -4.58
C PHE A 329 0.46 5.67 -4.91
N PHE A 330 -0.49 5.88 -5.82
CA PHE A 330 -0.96 7.19 -6.23
C PHE A 330 -2.46 7.25 -5.98
N CYS A 331 -2.89 8.10 -5.04
CA CYS A 331 -4.29 8.34 -4.76
C CYS A 331 -4.96 9.04 -5.96
N ARG A 332 -6.22 8.70 -6.22
CA ARG A 332 -7.01 9.20 -7.35
C ARG A 332 -8.38 9.70 -6.90
N HIS A 333 -8.59 11.01 -6.98
CA HIS A 333 -9.87 11.65 -6.70
C HIS A 333 -11.07 11.14 -7.52
N ASP A 334 -10.83 10.60 -8.72
CA ASP A 334 -11.87 10.05 -9.60
C ASP A 334 -12.16 8.56 -9.34
N ILE A 335 -11.46 7.93 -8.39
CA ILE A 335 -11.69 6.54 -7.98
C ILE A 335 -11.78 6.48 -6.45
N GLN A 336 -13.01 6.42 -5.92
CA GLN A 336 -13.31 6.39 -4.47
C GLN A 336 -12.52 5.32 -3.71
N GLU A 337 -12.40 4.12 -4.28
CA GLU A 337 -11.65 3.00 -3.68
C GLU A 337 -10.18 3.35 -3.41
N SER A 338 -9.56 4.15 -4.29
CA SER A 338 -8.15 4.52 -4.19
C SER A 338 -7.83 5.40 -2.97
N LEU A 339 -8.84 6.07 -2.41
CA LEU A 339 -8.71 7.00 -1.28
C LEU A 339 -8.82 6.30 0.08
N LYS A 340 -9.07 4.98 0.09
CA LYS A 340 -9.25 4.18 1.30
C LYS A 340 -7.92 3.66 1.83
N SER A 341 -7.67 3.83 3.13
CA SER A 341 -6.45 3.39 3.80
C SER A 341 -6.16 1.91 3.62
N ARG A 342 -7.21 1.06 3.65
CA ARG A 342 -7.14 -0.38 3.38
C ARG A 342 -6.63 -0.71 1.98
N ILE A 343 -7.02 0.07 0.98
CA ILE A 343 -6.61 -0.14 -0.42
C ILE A 343 -5.19 0.36 -0.63
N ILE A 344 -4.84 1.52 -0.07
CA ILE A 344 -3.49 2.08 -0.11
C ILE A 344 -2.49 1.08 0.51
N LEU A 345 -2.70 0.70 1.78
CA LEU A 345 -1.81 -0.20 2.51
C LEU A 345 -1.82 -1.62 1.94
N GLY A 346 -3.00 -2.11 1.53
CA GLY A 346 -3.15 -3.41 0.88
C GLY A 346 -2.37 -3.51 -0.43
N SER A 347 -2.40 -2.45 -1.26
CA SER A 347 -1.68 -2.41 -2.53
C SER A 347 -0.16 -2.30 -2.34
N LEU A 348 0.29 -1.56 -1.33
CA LEU A 348 1.70 -1.48 -0.94
C LEU A 348 2.21 -2.83 -0.42
N ALA A 349 1.44 -3.49 0.45
CA ALA A 349 1.77 -4.81 0.96
C ALA A 349 1.80 -5.87 -0.16
N ARG A 350 0.82 -5.85 -1.08
CA ARG A 350 0.80 -6.72 -2.27
C ARG A 350 2.07 -6.57 -3.09
N GLN A 351 2.46 -5.33 -3.42
CA GLN A 351 3.68 -5.06 -4.17
C GLN A 351 4.91 -5.60 -3.44
N TYR A 352 5.00 -5.37 -2.14
CA TYR A 352 6.13 -5.85 -1.35
C TYR A 352 6.21 -7.38 -1.30
N LEU A 353 5.09 -8.05 -1.05
CA LEU A 353 5.02 -9.51 -0.99
C LEU A 353 5.30 -10.17 -2.34
N SER A 354 5.09 -9.47 -3.46
CA SER A 354 5.41 -10.00 -4.79
C SER A 354 6.89 -10.36 -4.95
N TYR A 355 7.78 -9.65 -4.25
CA TYR A 355 9.23 -9.88 -4.25
C TYR A 355 9.68 -11.12 -3.46
N PHE A 356 8.79 -11.69 -2.65
CA PHE A 356 9.14 -12.85 -1.84
C PHE A 356 9.01 -14.14 -2.66
N PRO A 357 9.94 -15.11 -2.50
CA PRO A 357 9.81 -16.44 -3.10
C PRO A 357 8.55 -17.17 -2.61
N GLU A 358 7.98 -18.03 -3.45
CA GLU A 358 6.76 -18.80 -3.12
C GLU A 358 6.94 -19.72 -1.90
N ASP A 359 8.14 -20.28 -1.70
CA ASP A 359 8.45 -21.27 -0.67
C ASP A 359 9.06 -20.66 0.62
N ASN A 360 8.93 -19.36 0.83
CA ASN A 360 9.60 -18.64 1.93
C ASN A 360 8.96 -18.82 3.32
N GLY A 361 7.90 -19.62 3.45
CA GLY A 361 7.16 -19.84 4.70
C GLY A 361 6.24 -18.71 5.16
N VAL A 362 6.19 -17.57 4.45
CA VAL A 362 5.25 -16.46 4.71
C VAL A 362 3.83 -16.84 4.26
N PHE A 363 3.72 -17.52 3.12
CA PHE A 363 2.45 -17.93 2.53
C PHE A 363 1.92 -19.24 3.15
N LYS A 364 1.38 -19.14 4.37
CA LYS A 364 0.78 -20.27 5.11
C LYS A 364 -0.56 -20.71 4.52
N GLU A 365 -1.02 -21.91 4.89
CA GLU A 365 -2.35 -22.42 4.49
C GLU A 365 -3.48 -21.65 5.18
N GLY A 366 -4.54 -21.32 4.40
CA GLY A 366 -5.68 -20.49 4.82
C GLY A 366 -5.66 -19.08 4.20
N VAL A 367 -6.84 -18.49 3.99
CA VAL A 367 -6.98 -17.09 3.54
C VAL A 367 -7.08 -16.19 4.78
N PRO A 368 -6.11 -15.31 5.04
CA PRO A 368 -6.20 -14.38 6.16
C PRO A 368 -7.17 -13.23 5.86
N SER A 369 -8.01 -12.89 6.83
CA SER A 369 -8.77 -11.63 6.81
C SER A 369 -7.84 -10.49 7.22
N LEU A 370 -7.11 -9.93 6.26
CA LEU A 370 -6.06 -8.93 6.53
C LEU A 370 -6.64 -7.55 6.88
N ASP A 371 -6.47 -7.16 8.13
CA ASP A 371 -6.71 -5.80 8.61
C ASP A 371 -5.51 -4.86 8.37
N LEU A 372 -5.61 -3.61 8.82
CA LEU A 372 -4.55 -2.61 8.59
C LEU A 372 -3.26 -2.94 9.36
N ASP A 373 -3.35 -3.48 10.57
CA ASP A 373 -2.18 -3.78 11.40
C ASP A 373 -1.45 -5.01 10.88
N GLU A 374 -2.19 -6.01 10.39
CA GLU A 374 -1.66 -7.20 9.74
C GLU A 374 -0.95 -6.85 8.43
N LEU A 375 -1.55 -6.00 7.59
CA LEU A 375 -0.90 -5.49 6.36
C LEU A 375 0.43 -4.79 6.67
N THR A 376 0.45 -3.97 7.71
CA THR A 376 1.67 -3.28 8.14
C THR A 376 2.70 -4.26 8.70
N THR A 377 2.26 -5.28 9.43
CA THR A 377 3.13 -6.35 9.93
C THR A 377 3.79 -7.12 8.78
N LEU A 378 3.06 -7.38 7.69
CA LEU A 378 3.60 -7.99 6.47
C LEU A 378 4.68 -7.10 5.83
N MET A 379 4.49 -5.78 5.82
CA MET A 379 5.48 -4.82 5.31
C MET A 379 6.72 -4.66 6.19
N LYS A 380 6.68 -5.12 7.45
CA LYS A 380 7.86 -5.18 8.32
C LYS A 380 8.79 -6.35 8.01
N LEU A 381 8.23 -7.46 7.52
CA LEU A 381 8.99 -8.67 7.24
C LEU A 381 10.22 -8.34 6.40
N LYS A 382 11.38 -8.85 6.77
CA LYS A 382 12.62 -8.60 6.03
C LYS A 382 12.73 -9.65 4.93
N CYS A 383 12.57 -9.23 3.67
CA CYS A 383 12.78 -10.10 2.51
C CYS A 383 14.25 -10.47 2.36
N ASP A 384 15.12 -9.45 2.37
CA ASP A 384 16.56 -9.55 2.20
C ASP A 384 17.21 -8.21 2.60
N ASN A 385 18.48 -7.99 2.24
CA ASN A 385 19.20 -6.74 2.49
C ASN A 385 19.06 -5.70 1.37
N ARG A 386 18.10 -5.86 0.45
CA ARG A 386 17.91 -4.89 -0.64
C ARG A 386 17.45 -3.53 -0.10
N PRO A 387 17.86 -2.42 -0.74
CA PRO A 387 17.31 -1.10 -0.46
C PRO A 387 15.79 -1.08 -0.70
N ARG A 388 15.01 -0.54 0.24
CA ARG A 388 13.53 -0.54 0.20
C ARG A 388 12.97 0.88 0.12
N TYR A 389 12.20 1.18 -0.91
CA TYR A 389 11.59 2.49 -1.15
C TYR A 389 10.07 2.37 -1.21
N LEU A 390 9.38 3.24 -0.46
CA LEU A 390 7.92 3.37 -0.45
C LEU A 390 7.55 4.80 -0.85
N LEU A 391 6.87 4.96 -1.98
CA LEU A 391 6.50 6.25 -2.55
C LEU A 391 4.99 6.43 -2.52
N LEU A 392 4.50 7.55 -2.00
CA LEU A 392 3.07 7.82 -1.85
C LEU A 392 2.72 9.24 -2.34
N ASP A 393 1.78 9.31 -3.27
CA ASP A 393 1.28 10.56 -3.87
C ASP A 393 -0.22 10.74 -3.59
N GLY A 394 -0.64 12.00 -3.41
CA GLY A 394 -2.06 12.36 -3.37
C GLY A 394 -2.77 12.11 -2.03
N LEU A 395 -2.03 11.98 -0.92
CA LEU A 395 -2.65 11.84 0.43
C LEU A 395 -3.56 13.02 0.82
N ASP A 396 -3.36 14.19 0.21
CA ASP A 396 -4.22 15.36 0.37
C ASP A 396 -5.60 15.20 -0.27
N GLU A 397 -5.80 14.18 -1.11
CA GLU A 397 -7.10 13.83 -1.70
C GLU A 397 -7.94 12.92 -0.78
N CYS A 398 -7.30 12.24 0.18
CA CYS A 398 -7.99 11.40 1.14
C CYS A 398 -8.72 12.25 2.20
N SER A 399 -9.80 11.71 2.77
CA SER A 399 -10.40 12.29 3.98
C SER A 399 -9.36 12.32 5.11
N GLU A 400 -9.56 13.23 6.07
CA GLU A 400 -8.62 13.36 7.18
C GLU A 400 -8.45 12.06 7.98
N GLU A 401 -9.52 11.30 8.16
CA GLU A 401 -9.55 10.01 8.86
C GLU A 401 -8.70 8.95 8.12
N GLU A 402 -8.94 8.78 6.82
CA GLU A 402 -8.21 7.81 5.99
C GLU A 402 -6.72 8.19 5.92
N ARG A 403 -6.43 9.47 5.73
CA ARG A 403 -5.07 10.02 5.72
C ARG A 403 -4.36 9.76 7.04
N ARG A 404 -5.02 9.99 8.18
CA ARG A 404 -4.49 9.70 9.52
C ARG A 404 -4.19 8.22 9.69
N SER A 405 -5.10 7.36 9.27
CA SER A 405 -4.95 5.90 9.34
C SER A 405 -3.68 5.42 8.60
N VAL A 406 -3.49 5.87 7.35
CA VAL A 406 -2.29 5.54 6.55
C VAL A 406 -1.02 6.04 7.23
N LEU A 407 -0.98 7.30 7.68
CA LEU A 407 0.22 7.89 8.27
C LEU A 407 0.62 7.23 9.60
N LEU A 408 -0.35 6.78 10.42
CA LEU A 408 -0.06 6.03 11.64
C LEU A 408 0.67 4.73 11.35
N GLN A 409 0.20 3.96 10.36
CA GLN A 409 0.81 2.71 9.93
C GLN A 409 2.21 2.92 9.31
N LEU A 410 2.37 3.96 8.49
CA LEU A 410 3.68 4.31 7.92
C LEU A 410 4.66 4.82 8.99
N SER A 411 4.19 5.53 10.02
CA SER A 411 5.03 5.95 11.16
C SER A 411 5.57 4.74 11.93
N PHE A 412 4.75 3.70 12.06
CA PHE A 412 5.16 2.45 12.68
C PHE A 412 6.17 1.69 11.81
N LEU A 413 6.01 1.67 10.49
CA LEU A 413 7.05 1.14 9.59
C LEU A 413 8.36 1.92 9.72
N GLN A 414 8.31 3.25 9.77
CA GLN A 414 9.49 4.09 9.90
C GLN A 414 10.31 3.80 11.17
N ARG A 415 9.66 3.44 12.28
CA ARG A 415 10.34 3.12 13.55
C ARG A 415 10.89 1.70 13.63
N HIS A 416 10.32 0.76 12.87
CA HIS A 416 10.55 -0.68 13.08
C HIS A 416 11.12 -1.43 11.86
N SER A 417 11.39 -0.74 10.75
CA SER A 417 11.85 -1.38 9.51
C SER A 417 12.59 -0.40 8.63
N SER A 418 13.49 -0.87 7.76
CA SER A 418 14.38 0.00 6.98
C SER A 418 13.81 0.52 5.66
N TRP A 419 12.59 1.05 5.70
CA TRP A 419 11.98 1.71 4.53
C TRP A 419 12.48 3.15 4.37
N ARG A 420 12.77 3.53 3.13
CA ARG A 420 12.91 4.93 2.71
C ARG A 420 11.57 5.43 2.20
N LEU A 421 10.98 6.38 2.90
CA LEU A 421 9.64 6.88 2.61
C LEU A 421 9.73 8.16 1.77
N GLY A 422 8.93 8.26 0.71
CA GLY A 422 8.80 9.47 -0.09
C GLY A 422 7.34 9.88 -0.22
N PHE A 423 7.04 11.13 0.11
CA PHE A 423 5.68 11.68 0.09
C PHE A 423 5.60 12.88 -0.83
N SER A 424 4.45 13.07 -1.48
CA SER A 424 4.09 14.37 -2.05
C SER A 424 2.91 14.97 -1.30
N ALA A 425 2.88 16.29 -1.16
CA ALA A 425 1.76 16.98 -0.54
C ALA A 425 1.54 18.39 -1.06
N ARG A 426 0.32 18.90 -0.93
CA ARG A 426 0.08 20.36 -1.01
C ARG A 426 0.68 21.04 0.21
N LEU A 427 1.03 22.32 0.05
CA LEU A 427 1.51 23.18 1.13
C LEU A 427 0.56 23.20 2.34
N SER A 428 -0.76 23.15 2.11
CA SER A 428 -1.77 23.10 3.19
C SER A 428 -1.77 21.80 4.00
N THR A 429 -1.26 20.70 3.44
CA THR A 429 -1.25 19.36 4.08
C THR A 429 0.12 19.00 4.65
N GLU A 430 1.14 19.79 4.38
CA GLU A 430 2.52 19.57 4.81
C GLU A 430 2.64 19.38 6.34
N SER A 431 2.03 20.29 7.11
CA SER A 431 2.06 20.23 8.58
C SER A 431 1.38 18.98 9.14
N PHE A 432 0.37 18.44 8.44
CA PHE A 432 -0.32 17.22 8.84
C PHE A 432 0.60 15.99 8.74
N ILE A 433 1.40 15.91 7.67
CA ILE A 433 2.37 14.81 7.47
C ILE A 433 3.51 14.92 8.49
N GLN A 434 4.06 16.13 8.67
CA GLN A 434 5.16 16.40 9.63
C GLN A 434 4.81 16.00 11.08
N ARG A 435 3.55 16.08 11.48
CA ARG A 435 3.09 15.66 12.82
C ARG A 435 3.14 14.15 13.04
N HIS A 436 3.10 13.34 11.98
CA HIS A 436 2.98 11.88 12.09
C HIS A 436 4.25 11.15 11.62
N ILE A 437 4.98 11.72 10.67
CA ILE A 437 6.19 11.14 10.07
C ILE A 437 7.40 12.02 10.40
N THR A 438 8.49 11.41 10.86
CA THR A 438 9.75 12.12 11.10
C THR A 438 10.44 12.37 9.76
N LEU A 439 10.28 13.56 9.20
CA LEU A 439 10.93 13.96 7.95
C LEU A 439 12.39 14.36 8.23
N ARG A 440 13.34 13.74 7.53
CA ARG A 440 14.74 14.20 7.54
C ARG A 440 14.98 15.26 6.47
N ARG A 441 14.16 15.28 5.41
CA ARG A 441 14.36 16.12 4.22
C ARG A 441 13.04 16.62 3.68
N HIS A 442 13.08 17.82 3.09
CA HIS A 442 11.93 18.48 2.52
C HIS A 442 12.34 19.29 1.30
N ILE A 443 11.68 19.06 0.17
CA ILE A 443 11.94 19.74 -1.10
C ILE A 443 10.65 20.44 -1.53
N SER A 444 10.71 21.76 -1.67
CA SER A 444 9.64 22.54 -2.29
C SER A 444 9.90 22.66 -3.80
N LEU A 445 8.90 22.35 -4.62
CA LEU A 445 9.02 22.50 -6.07
C LEU A 445 9.19 23.99 -6.43
N PRO A 446 10.19 24.35 -7.25
CA PRO A 446 10.49 25.75 -7.55
C PRO A 446 9.40 26.41 -8.39
N ILE A 447 9.14 27.69 -8.13
CA ILE A 447 8.26 28.52 -8.97
C ILE A 447 8.91 28.73 -10.35
N LEU A 448 10.20 29.07 -10.35
CA LEU A 448 11.03 29.14 -11.55
C LEU A 448 11.54 27.74 -11.89
N ASN A 449 10.67 26.94 -12.51
CA ASN A 449 11.00 25.58 -12.91
C ASN A 449 11.44 25.55 -14.39
N PRO A 450 12.71 25.21 -14.72
CA PRO A 450 13.19 25.13 -16.10
C PRO A 450 12.48 24.04 -16.92
N ASP A 451 11.84 23.05 -16.28
CA ASP A 451 11.03 22.05 -16.98
C ASP A 451 9.75 22.67 -17.58
N ILE A 452 9.26 23.82 -17.09
CA ILE A 452 8.11 24.52 -17.68
C ILE A 452 8.47 25.11 -19.04
N GLU A 453 9.66 25.71 -19.15
CA GLU A 453 10.16 26.23 -20.41
C GLU A 453 10.31 25.14 -21.46
N ARG A 454 10.94 24.02 -21.09
CA ARG A 454 11.02 22.86 -21.96
C ARG A 454 9.65 22.30 -22.31
N TYR A 455 8.70 22.31 -21.38
CA TYR A 455 7.33 21.87 -21.65
C TYR A 455 6.66 22.75 -22.71
N ILE A 456 6.76 24.09 -22.57
CA ILE A 456 6.22 25.05 -23.54
C ILE A 456 6.86 24.83 -24.91
N ASP A 457 8.19 24.73 -24.98
CA ASP A 457 8.93 24.58 -26.25
C ASP A 457 8.52 23.30 -26.98
N ASN A 458 8.52 22.17 -26.27
CA ASN A 458 8.09 20.89 -26.85
C ASN A 458 6.64 20.94 -27.32
N GLU A 459 5.76 21.56 -26.54
CA GLU A 459 4.34 21.56 -26.85
C GLU A 459 3.99 22.50 -28.00
N LEU A 460 4.68 23.64 -28.14
CA LEU A 460 4.59 24.50 -29.31
C LEU A 460 5.07 23.77 -30.57
N GLU A 461 6.20 23.08 -30.50
CA GLU A 461 6.72 22.26 -31.61
C GLU A 461 5.72 21.17 -32.01
N ASN A 462 5.11 20.48 -31.04
CA ASN A 462 4.10 19.45 -31.27
C ASN A 462 2.87 20.01 -31.98
N ARG A 463 2.36 21.16 -31.51
CA ARG A 463 1.14 21.76 -32.07
C ARG A 463 1.36 22.38 -33.45
N LEU A 464 2.54 22.93 -33.72
CA LEU A 464 2.94 23.35 -35.06
C LEU A 464 3.05 22.14 -36.01
N SER A 465 3.76 21.09 -35.59
CA SER A 465 3.99 19.90 -36.41
C SER A 465 2.71 19.12 -36.71
N SER A 466 1.74 19.15 -35.80
CA SER A 466 0.43 18.51 -35.97
C SER A 466 -0.60 19.40 -36.68
N GLY A 467 -0.26 20.66 -36.98
CA GLY A 467 -1.17 21.63 -37.59
C GLY A 467 -2.27 22.15 -36.65
N GLN A 468 -2.21 21.84 -35.35
CA GLN A 468 -3.13 22.40 -34.35
C GLN A 468 -2.89 23.88 -34.11
N LEU A 469 -1.65 24.34 -34.28
CA LEU A 469 -1.28 25.75 -34.28
C LEU A 469 -0.76 26.10 -35.67
N THR A 470 -1.36 27.10 -36.30
CA THR A 470 -0.90 27.66 -37.57
C THR A 470 -0.63 29.14 -37.37
N LEU A 471 0.56 29.60 -37.75
CA LEU A 471 0.99 30.99 -37.59
C LEU A 471 1.32 31.58 -38.95
N GLY A 472 0.81 32.78 -39.23
CA GLY A 472 1.21 33.55 -40.42
C GLY A 472 2.55 34.28 -40.22
N ASP A 473 2.75 34.83 -39.02
CA ASP A 473 3.98 35.51 -38.59
C ASP A 473 4.82 34.60 -37.67
N PRO A 474 6.03 34.17 -38.11
CA PRO A 474 6.92 33.35 -37.29
C PRO A 474 7.33 34.00 -35.95
N ASN A 475 7.34 35.34 -35.84
CA ASN A 475 7.72 36.01 -34.60
C ASN A 475 6.69 35.80 -33.48
N LEU A 476 5.43 35.53 -33.86
CA LEU A 476 4.35 35.27 -32.91
C LEU A 476 4.64 34.05 -32.03
N LEU A 477 5.46 33.10 -32.50
CA LEU A 477 5.90 31.96 -31.71
C LEU A 477 6.66 32.40 -30.45
N PHE A 478 7.56 33.38 -30.58
CA PHE A 478 8.32 33.94 -29.45
C PHE A 478 7.43 34.76 -28.52
N GLU A 479 6.46 35.50 -29.07
CA GLU A 479 5.47 36.23 -28.28
C GLU A 479 4.65 35.27 -27.40
N ILE A 480 4.12 34.18 -27.98
CA ILE A 480 3.36 33.15 -27.25
C ILE A 480 4.23 32.53 -26.15
N ARG A 481 5.45 32.08 -26.50
CA ARG A 481 6.39 31.47 -25.56
C ARG A 481 6.65 32.36 -24.35
N ASN A 482 6.98 33.63 -24.59
CA ASN A 482 7.33 34.59 -23.53
C ASN A 482 6.13 34.94 -22.64
N ALA A 483 4.93 35.08 -23.23
CA ALA A 483 3.70 35.35 -22.48
C ALA A 483 3.36 34.18 -21.55
N LEU A 484 3.44 32.95 -22.05
CA LEU A 484 3.17 31.74 -21.26
C LEU A 484 4.19 31.53 -20.16
N LEU A 485 5.49 31.74 -20.44
CA LEU A 485 6.54 31.64 -19.43
C LEU A 485 6.34 32.63 -18.30
N SER A 486 6.01 33.87 -18.64
CA SER A 486 5.78 34.95 -17.66
C SER A 486 4.53 34.70 -16.81
N GLY A 487 3.48 34.14 -17.42
CA GLY A 487 2.21 33.84 -16.73
C GLY A 487 2.19 32.52 -15.95
N ALA A 488 3.04 31.55 -16.30
CA ALA A 488 3.01 30.20 -15.74
C ALA A 488 3.06 30.18 -14.21
N ASN A 489 3.87 31.08 -13.63
CA ASN A 489 4.07 31.19 -12.18
C ASN A 489 4.33 29.81 -11.53
N GLY A 490 5.03 28.88 -12.18
CA GLY A 490 5.23 27.53 -11.63
C GLY A 490 4.05 26.55 -11.79
N MET A 491 3.10 26.76 -12.71
CA MET A 491 1.94 25.89 -12.95
C MET A 491 1.92 25.31 -14.37
N PHE A 492 2.27 24.04 -14.53
CA PHE A 492 2.16 23.33 -15.81
C PHE A 492 0.72 23.25 -16.31
N LEU A 493 -0.23 22.99 -15.39
CA LEU A 493 -1.65 22.90 -15.75
C LEU A 493 -2.18 24.19 -16.36
N TRP A 494 -1.79 25.35 -15.81
CA TRP A 494 -2.22 26.64 -16.35
C TRP A 494 -1.68 26.82 -17.77
N VAL A 495 -0.40 26.51 -17.99
CA VAL A 495 0.24 26.60 -19.32
C VAL A 495 -0.46 25.72 -20.34
N ALA A 496 -0.76 24.46 -19.98
CA ALA A 496 -1.47 23.53 -20.86
C ALA A 496 -2.84 24.08 -21.30
N LEU A 497 -3.63 24.60 -20.34
CA LEU A 497 -4.94 25.17 -20.61
C LEU A 497 -4.85 26.43 -21.49
N GLN A 498 -3.86 27.31 -21.25
CA GLN A 498 -3.68 28.51 -22.05
C GLN A 498 -3.23 28.20 -23.47
N LEU A 499 -2.35 27.21 -23.64
CA LEU A 499 -1.94 26.79 -24.97
C LEU A 499 -3.12 26.24 -25.78
N ASP A 500 -4.00 25.46 -25.17
CA ASP A 500 -5.22 24.98 -25.85
C ASP A 500 -6.12 26.14 -26.28
N GLN A 501 -6.25 27.19 -25.45
CA GLN A 501 -6.98 28.41 -25.83
C GLN A 501 -6.32 29.13 -27.00
N VAL A 502 -5.00 29.34 -26.94
CA VAL A 502 -4.23 29.97 -28.03
C VAL A 502 -4.40 29.20 -29.35
N CYS A 503 -4.42 27.87 -29.31
CA CYS A 503 -4.59 27.04 -30.51
C CYS A 503 -6.02 27.01 -31.04
N SER A 504 -7.00 27.45 -30.24
CA SER A 504 -8.38 27.58 -30.70
C SER A 504 -8.64 28.88 -31.50
N GLU A 505 -7.68 29.81 -31.50
CA GLU A 505 -7.79 31.08 -32.21
C GLU A 505 -7.52 30.93 -33.71
N ILE A 506 -8.29 31.66 -34.51
CA ILE A 506 -8.34 31.47 -35.98
C ILE A 506 -7.30 32.35 -36.71
N SER A 507 -6.82 33.44 -36.08
CA SER A 507 -5.89 34.39 -36.72
C SER A 507 -4.79 34.86 -35.79
N ASP A 508 -3.64 35.23 -36.34
CA ASP A 508 -2.52 35.84 -35.61
C ASP A 508 -2.95 37.05 -34.77
N HIS A 509 -3.91 37.85 -35.26
CA HIS A 509 -4.46 38.97 -34.50
C HIS A 509 -5.22 38.50 -33.25
N ALA A 510 -6.07 37.48 -33.39
CA ALA A 510 -6.82 36.91 -32.29
C ALA A 510 -5.89 36.24 -31.27
N ILE A 511 -4.85 35.53 -31.72
CA ILE A 511 -3.79 34.98 -30.87
C ILE A 511 -3.12 36.10 -30.05
N ARG A 512 -2.75 37.22 -30.69
CA ARG A 512 -2.16 38.37 -29.98
C ARG A 512 -3.09 38.98 -28.93
N LEU A 513 -4.40 39.00 -29.17
CA LEU A 513 -5.39 39.44 -28.18
C LEU A 513 -5.50 38.44 -27.03
N ALA A 514 -5.50 37.13 -27.33
CA ALA A 514 -5.56 36.07 -26.33
C ALA A 514 -4.34 36.11 -25.39
N ILE A 515 -3.11 36.20 -25.93
CA ILE A 515 -1.88 36.26 -25.12
C ILE A 515 -1.74 37.56 -24.32
N LYS A 516 -2.37 38.67 -24.75
CA LYS A 516 -2.44 39.93 -23.99
C LYS A 516 -3.45 39.88 -22.84
N SER A 517 -4.42 38.98 -22.89
CA SER A 517 -5.52 38.86 -21.94
C SER A 517 -5.53 37.51 -21.21
N LEU A 518 -4.35 36.91 -20.99
CA LEU A 518 -4.22 35.64 -20.29
C LEU A 518 -4.78 35.73 -18.85
N PRO A 519 -5.50 34.70 -18.39
CA PRO A 519 -6.07 34.66 -17.05
C PRO A 519 -4.98 34.55 -15.99
N ARG A 520 -5.19 35.17 -14.83
CA ARG A 520 -4.16 35.25 -13.77
C ARG A 520 -3.91 33.92 -13.07
N ASP A 521 -4.94 33.08 -12.96
CA ASP A 521 -4.89 31.83 -12.22
C ASP A 521 -5.84 30.77 -12.81
N LEU A 522 -5.87 29.58 -12.18
CA LEU A 522 -6.74 28.48 -12.59
C LEU A 522 -8.23 28.81 -12.44
N SER A 523 -8.63 29.60 -11.44
CA SER A 523 -10.03 29.95 -11.21
C SER A 523 -10.58 30.81 -12.34
N GLU A 524 -9.84 31.85 -12.75
CA GLU A 524 -10.21 32.68 -13.90
C GLU A 524 -10.19 31.86 -15.20
N THR A 525 -9.20 30.97 -15.36
CA THR A 525 -9.11 30.04 -16.50
C THR A 525 -10.37 29.17 -16.60
N TYR A 526 -10.79 28.55 -15.50
CA TYR A 526 -11.97 27.69 -15.46
C TYR A 526 -13.26 28.47 -15.71
N ALA A 527 -13.41 29.65 -15.12
CA ALA A 527 -14.57 30.51 -15.34
C ALA A 527 -14.70 30.90 -16.82
N ARG A 528 -13.58 31.23 -17.47
CA ARG A 528 -13.54 31.57 -18.91
C ARG A 528 -13.94 30.39 -19.79
N ILE A 529 -13.31 29.23 -19.60
CA ILE A 529 -13.62 28.02 -20.38
C ILE A 529 -15.08 27.63 -20.21
N LEU A 530 -15.60 27.59 -18.98
CA LEU A 530 -16.99 27.23 -18.71
C LEU A 530 -18.00 28.25 -19.26
N GLY A 531 -17.65 29.54 -19.29
CA GLY A 531 -18.43 30.59 -19.95
C GLY A 531 -18.57 30.33 -21.44
N GLU A 532 -17.46 30.03 -22.13
CA GLU A 532 -17.45 29.68 -23.56
C GLU A 532 -18.17 28.35 -23.84
N SER A 533 -18.00 27.34 -22.99
CA SER A 533 -18.74 26.07 -23.06
C SER A 533 -20.24 26.31 -23.01
N SER A 534 -20.68 27.14 -22.05
CA SER A 534 -22.10 27.48 -21.86
C SER A 534 -22.68 28.27 -23.03
N ALA A 535 -21.87 29.08 -23.71
CA ALA A 535 -22.29 29.84 -24.89
C ALA A 535 -22.41 28.96 -26.15
N ARG A 536 -21.53 27.95 -26.30
CA ARG A 536 -21.50 27.04 -27.46
C ARG A 536 -22.51 25.90 -27.37
N ASP A 537 -22.81 25.43 -26.16
CA ASP A 537 -23.67 24.26 -25.93
C ASP A 537 -25.01 24.66 -25.29
N THR A 538 -25.96 25.04 -26.15
CA THR A 538 -27.33 25.39 -25.74
C THR A 538 -28.09 24.21 -25.13
N GLY A 539 -27.72 22.97 -25.50
CA GLY A 539 -28.29 21.72 -24.99
C GLY A 539 -27.76 21.31 -23.61
N ARG A 540 -26.73 22.00 -23.10
CA ARG A 540 -26.10 21.76 -21.78
C ARG A 540 -25.56 20.34 -21.60
N HIS A 541 -25.17 19.69 -22.69
CA HIS A 541 -24.51 18.39 -22.66
C HIS A 541 -23.23 18.40 -21.83
N HIS A 542 -22.44 19.49 -21.86
CA HIS A 542 -21.23 19.64 -21.06
C HIS A 542 -21.52 19.60 -19.55
N VAL A 543 -22.61 20.22 -19.09
CA VAL A 543 -23.02 20.19 -17.67
C VAL A 543 -23.35 18.76 -17.24
N ARG A 544 -24.12 18.05 -18.07
CA ARG A 544 -24.49 16.66 -17.82
C ARG A 544 -23.27 15.74 -17.81
N LEU A 545 -22.34 15.94 -18.75
CA LEU A 545 -21.07 15.21 -18.78
C LEU A 545 -20.25 15.47 -17.52
N PHE A 546 -20.11 16.72 -17.07
CA PHE A 546 -19.40 17.03 -15.82
C PHE A 546 -20.02 16.34 -14.59
N LYS A 547 -21.34 16.24 -14.52
CA LYS A 547 -22.02 15.49 -13.46
C LYS A 547 -21.69 14.00 -13.53
N PHE A 548 -21.75 13.38 -14.72
CA PHE A 548 -21.37 11.98 -14.89
C PHE A 548 -19.93 11.73 -14.44
N LEU A 549 -18.99 12.57 -14.88
CA LEU A 549 -17.58 12.44 -14.50
C LEU A 549 -17.34 12.68 -13.00
N ALA A 550 -18.14 13.52 -12.36
CA ALA A 550 -17.99 13.83 -10.94
C ALA A 550 -18.55 12.72 -10.03
N ALA A 551 -19.66 12.09 -10.42
CA ALA A 551 -20.34 11.09 -9.60
C ALA A 551 -19.92 9.65 -9.90
N ALA A 552 -19.35 9.37 -11.07
CA ALA A 552 -19.07 8.00 -11.46
C ALA A 552 -18.10 7.30 -10.50
N TYR A 553 -18.44 6.08 -10.06
CA TYR A 553 -17.57 5.28 -9.19
C TYR A 553 -16.30 4.76 -9.88
N THR A 554 -16.37 4.59 -11.21
CA THR A 554 -15.24 4.24 -12.07
C THR A 554 -15.23 5.13 -13.32
N PRO A 555 -14.05 5.48 -13.87
CA PRO A 555 -13.97 6.31 -15.07
C PRO A 555 -14.71 5.67 -16.26
N LEU A 556 -15.58 6.45 -16.90
CA LEU A 556 -16.39 5.98 -18.02
C LEU A 556 -15.61 6.10 -19.33
N THR A 557 -15.69 5.06 -20.18
CA THR A 557 -15.15 5.09 -21.55
C THR A 557 -15.92 6.06 -22.44
N ILE A 558 -15.31 6.51 -23.53
CA ILE A 558 -15.99 7.40 -24.49
C ILE A 558 -17.26 6.79 -25.07
N ASP A 559 -17.29 5.46 -25.26
CA ASP A 559 -18.46 4.75 -25.78
C ASP A 559 -19.56 4.64 -24.72
N GLN A 560 -19.20 4.41 -23.45
CA GLN A 560 -20.12 4.47 -22.32
C GLN A 560 -20.72 5.88 -22.16
N ILE A 561 -19.89 6.92 -22.28
CA ILE A 561 -20.33 8.31 -22.25
C ILE A 561 -21.29 8.62 -23.40
N GLN A 562 -21.03 8.11 -24.61
CA GLN A 562 -21.94 8.27 -25.74
C GLN A 562 -23.32 7.68 -25.44
N GLU A 563 -23.36 6.46 -24.89
CA GLU A 563 -24.63 5.77 -24.58
C GLU A 563 -25.38 6.46 -23.44
N VAL A 564 -24.72 6.68 -22.29
CA VAL A 564 -25.35 7.30 -21.10
C VAL A 564 -25.82 8.73 -21.36
N ALA A 565 -25.07 9.51 -22.15
CA ALA A 565 -25.48 10.88 -22.50
C ALA A 565 -26.65 10.92 -23.50
N SER A 566 -26.94 9.81 -24.19
CA SER A 566 -28.07 9.68 -25.13
C SER A 566 -29.39 9.31 -24.44
N VAL A 567 -29.34 8.86 -23.18
CA VAL A 567 -30.53 8.47 -22.41
C VAL A 567 -31.34 9.72 -22.04
N THR A 568 -32.64 9.68 -22.31
CA THR A 568 -33.60 10.67 -21.83
C THR A 568 -34.22 10.12 -20.54
N ILE A 569 -34.01 10.81 -19.41
CA ILE A 569 -34.48 10.36 -18.09
C ILE A 569 -36.01 10.16 -18.10
N GLY A 570 -36.48 9.07 -17.49
CA GLY A 570 -37.91 8.72 -17.38
C GLY A 570 -38.52 8.04 -18.61
N ASP A 571 -37.87 8.12 -19.77
CA ASP A 571 -38.31 7.42 -20.97
C ASP A 571 -37.68 6.03 -21.06
N ALA A 572 -38.43 4.99 -20.70
CA ALA A 572 -38.00 3.59 -20.75
C ALA A 572 -38.12 2.96 -22.16
N THR A 573 -38.34 3.76 -23.21
CA THR A 573 -38.36 3.25 -24.59
C THR A 573 -36.97 3.33 -25.22
N TRP A 574 -36.44 2.18 -25.67
CA TRP A 574 -35.19 2.14 -26.40
C TRP A 574 -35.39 2.67 -27.83
N ASP A 575 -34.73 3.79 -28.13
CA ASP A 575 -34.76 4.42 -29.45
C ASP A 575 -33.32 4.70 -29.94
N PRO A 576 -32.79 3.90 -30.89
CA PRO A 576 -31.47 4.10 -31.46
C PRO A 576 -31.26 5.48 -32.09
N SER A 577 -32.32 6.17 -32.52
CA SER A 577 -32.23 7.49 -33.16
C SER A 577 -31.82 8.61 -32.18
N LYS A 578 -31.99 8.39 -30.88
CA LYS A 578 -31.56 9.32 -29.82
C LYS A 578 -30.06 9.27 -29.55
N ARG A 579 -29.34 8.29 -30.13
CA ARG A 579 -27.91 8.13 -29.93
C ARG A 579 -27.15 9.34 -30.47
N ILE A 580 -26.26 9.90 -29.64
CA ILE A 580 -25.40 11.02 -30.04
C ILE A 580 -24.46 10.56 -31.16
N ASN A 581 -24.61 11.12 -32.36
CA ASN A 581 -23.81 10.74 -33.54
C ASN A 581 -22.31 11.03 -33.39
N ASN A 582 -21.95 12.14 -32.73
CA ASN A 582 -20.56 12.54 -32.54
C ASN A 582 -20.29 12.97 -31.09
N ILE A 583 -19.97 11.98 -30.25
CA ILE A 583 -19.65 12.21 -28.84
C ILE A 583 -18.42 13.10 -28.65
N ARG A 584 -17.47 13.11 -29.59
CA ARG A 584 -16.29 13.98 -29.53
C ARG A 584 -16.66 15.46 -29.62
N ARG A 585 -17.76 15.83 -30.29
CA ARG A 585 -18.27 17.21 -30.26
C ARG A 585 -18.78 17.60 -28.86
N VAL A 586 -19.46 16.67 -28.18
CA VAL A 586 -19.94 16.89 -26.80
C VAL A 586 -18.76 17.06 -25.84
N VAL A 587 -17.75 16.19 -25.94
CA VAL A 587 -16.50 16.37 -25.19
C VAL A 587 -15.82 17.69 -25.54
N GLY A 588 -15.84 18.08 -26.82
CA GLY A 588 -15.32 19.37 -27.28
C GLY A 588 -16.02 20.59 -26.65
N PHE A 589 -17.31 20.50 -26.28
CA PHE A 589 -17.98 21.57 -25.55
C PHE A 589 -17.41 21.78 -24.15
N CYS A 590 -16.83 20.76 -23.51
CA CYS A 590 -16.18 20.90 -22.21
C CYS A 590 -14.84 21.66 -22.26
N GLY A 591 -14.38 22.03 -23.46
CA GLY A 591 -13.08 22.68 -23.65
C GLY A 591 -11.93 21.80 -23.13
N SER A 592 -10.87 22.43 -22.64
CA SER A 592 -9.69 21.75 -22.10
C SER A 592 -9.85 21.25 -20.65
N LEU A 593 -11.07 21.29 -20.08
CA LEU A 593 -11.34 20.80 -18.73
C LEU A 593 -11.53 19.29 -18.64
N VAL A 594 -11.74 18.64 -19.79
CA VAL A 594 -11.90 17.20 -19.92
C VAL A 594 -10.86 16.67 -20.88
N MET A 595 -10.30 15.50 -20.55
CA MET A 595 -9.36 14.79 -21.40
C MET A 595 -9.81 13.36 -21.63
N ILE A 596 -9.47 12.81 -22.80
CA ILE A 596 -9.63 11.39 -23.11
C ILE A 596 -8.28 10.71 -22.86
N GLN A 597 -8.28 9.71 -21.99
CA GLN A 597 -7.09 8.97 -21.65
C GLN A 597 -6.73 7.99 -22.79
N GLU A 598 -5.47 8.07 -23.24
CA GLU A 598 -5.01 7.39 -24.45
C GLU A 598 -5.12 5.85 -24.39
N GLU A 599 -4.96 5.22 -23.22
CA GLU A 599 -4.85 3.77 -23.09
C GLU A 599 -6.20 3.07 -22.90
N GLU A 600 -7.06 3.57 -22.03
CA GLU A 600 -8.36 3.01 -21.66
C GLU A 600 -9.51 3.68 -22.42
N GLN A 601 -9.24 4.77 -23.14
CA GLN A 601 -10.25 5.60 -23.79
C GLN A 601 -11.31 6.13 -22.79
N THR A 602 -10.93 6.29 -21.52
CA THR A 602 -11.75 6.85 -20.47
C THR A 602 -11.75 8.37 -20.50
N VAL A 603 -12.91 8.96 -20.24
CA VAL A 603 -13.11 10.40 -20.18
C VAL A 603 -12.94 10.84 -18.73
N GLN A 604 -12.08 11.82 -18.47
CA GLN A 604 -11.74 12.28 -17.12
C GLN A 604 -11.63 13.80 -17.08
N PHE A 605 -11.83 14.39 -15.90
CA PHE A 605 -11.40 15.77 -15.68
C PHE A 605 -9.88 15.88 -15.89
N VAL A 606 -9.43 16.99 -16.47
CA VAL A 606 -8.00 17.26 -16.66
C VAL A 606 -7.23 17.23 -15.33
N HIS A 607 -7.90 17.67 -14.26
CA HIS A 607 -7.37 17.74 -12.91
C HIS A 607 -8.49 17.86 -11.89
N HIS A 608 -8.30 17.39 -10.65
CA HIS A 608 -9.33 17.41 -9.60
C HIS A 608 -9.82 18.82 -9.29
N SER A 609 -8.97 19.83 -9.43
CA SER A 609 -9.36 21.23 -9.18
C SER A 609 -10.42 21.73 -10.17
N ALA A 610 -10.51 21.17 -11.38
CA ALA A 610 -11.59 21.47 -12.32
C ALA A 610 -12.93 20.90 -11.81
N ARG A 611 -12.93 19.66 -11.26
CA ARG A 611 -14.10 19.08 -10.56
C ARG A 611 -14.51 19.95 -9.37
N SER A 612 -13.56 20.33 -8.51
CA SER A 612 -13.83 21.18 -7.34
C SER A 612 -14.39 22.56 -7.72
N PHE A 613 -13.96 23.13 -8.85
CA PHE A 613 -14.51 24.37 -9.40
C PHE A 613 -15.97 24.19 -9.83
N CYS A 614 -16.26 23.11 -10.56
CA CYS A 614 -17.64 22.79 -10.99
C CYS A 614 -18.57 22.57 -9.78
N GLN A 615 -18.05 22.08 -8.66
CA GLN A 615 -18.81 21.90 -7.41
C GLN A 615 -18.94 23.17 -6.56
N GLY A 616 -18.32 24.29 -6.97
CA GLY A 616 -18.39 25.55 -6.24
C GLY A 616 -17.68 25.55 -4.88
N VAL A 617 -16.71 24.65 -4.70
CA VAL A 617 -15.90 24.46 -3.47
C VAL A 617 -14.68 25.37 -3.44
N LEU A 618 -14.22 25.86 -4.60
CA LEU A 618 -13.11 26.81 -4.67
C LEU A 618 -13.58 28.22 -4.29
N GLU A 619 -13.05 28.77 -3.20
CA GLU A 619 -13.34 30.12 -2.71
C GLU A 619 -12.67 31.19 -3.59
N GLY A 620 -13.34 32.34 -3.79
CA GLY A 620 -12.68 33.60 -4.21
C GLY A 620 -13.18 34.30 -5.46
N PHE A 621 -13.92 33.66 -6.38
CA PHE A 621 -14.41 34.32 -7.61
C PHE A 621 -15.77 33.77 -8.09
N GLY A 622 -16.46 34.54 -8.94
CA GLY A 622 -17.86 34.33 -9.34
C GLY A 622 -18.21 32.87 -9.66
N ARG A 623 -19.20 32.31 -8.95
CA ARG A 623 -19.70 30.95 -9.16
C ARG A 623 -20.13 30.78 -10.61
N TRP A 624 -19.70 29.68 -11.23
CA TRP A 624 -20.30 29.24 -12.48
C TRP A 624 -21.79 28.97 -12.26
N LYS A 625 -22.63 29.48 -13.16
CA LYS A 625 -24.10 29.44 -13.02
C LYS A 625 -24.66 28.02 -12.88
N PHE A 626 -23.94 27.03 -13.41
CA PHE A 626 -24.35 25.62 -13.40
C PHE A 626 -23.52 24.77 -12.42
N CYS A 627 -22.93 25.39 -11.39
CA CYS A 627 -22.32 24.61 -10.30
C CYS A 627 -23.31 23.59 -9.74
N PHE A 628 -22.82 22.40 -9.42
CA PHE A 628 -23.65 21.29 -8.93
C PHE A 628 -23.08 20.65 -7.67
N SER A 629 -23.95 20.13 -6.81
CA SER A 629 -23.52 19.35 -5.65
C SER A 629 -23.18 17.90 -6.03
N ASP A 630 -22.47 17.19 -5.15
CA ASP A 630 -22.20 15.75 -5.33
C ASP A 630 -23.50 14.94 -5.40
N ASP A 631 -24.50 15.29 -4.56
CA ASP A 631 -25.84 14.69 -4.60
C ASP A 631 -26.56 14.93 -5.93
N GLU A 632 -26.42 16.11 -6.54
CA GLU A 632 -27.00 16.40 -7.85
C GLU A 632 -26.35 15.59 -8.97
N ALA A 633 -25.05 15.35 -8.88
CA ALA A 633 -24.33 14.53 -9.83
C ALA A 633 -24.71 13.04 -9.68
N HIS A 634 -24.77 12.53 -8.45
CA HIS A 634 -25.21 11.15 -8.17
C HIS A 634 -26.66 10.91 -8.61
N ARG A 635 -27.55 11.88 -8.39
CA ARG A 635 -28.94 11.80 -8.87
C ARG A 635 -29.01 11.70 -10.39
N GLU A 636 -28.29 12.57 -11.10
CA GLU A 636 -28.31 12.59 -12.58
C GLU A 636 -27.90 11.24 -13.18
N ILE A 637 -26.77 10.67 -12.73
CA ILE A 637 -26.30 9.37 -13.23
C ILE A 637 -27.19 8.22 -12.75
N GLY A 638 -27.73 8.30 -11.52
CA GLY A 638 -28.63 7.30 -10.96
C GLY A 638 -29.97 7.22 -11.69
N GLU A 639 -30.61 8.36 -11.96
CA GLU A 639 -31.85 8.44 -12.73
C GLU A 639 -31.66 7.96 -14.17
N THR A 640 -30.51 8.31 -14.76
CA THR A 640 -30.12 7.84 -16.08
C THR A 640 -29.92 6.31 -16.09
N ALA A 641 -29.23 5.75 -15.10
CA ALA A 641 -29.02 4.31 -14.98
C ALA A 641 -30.31 3.52 -14.75
N VAL A 642 -31.21 4.01 -13.90
CA VAL A 642 -32.54 3.42 -13.68
C VAL A 642 -33.35 3.41 -14.97
N THR A 643 -33.38 4.54 -15.69
CA THR A 643 -34.09 4.63 -16.97
C THR A 643 -33.51 3.65 -17.99
N TYR A 644 -32.18 3.62 -18.10
CA TYR A 644 -31.45 2.75 -19.01
C TYR A 644 -31.74 1.27 -18.74
N LEU A 645 -31.64 0.82 -17.49
CA LEU A 645 -31.90 -0.57 -17.10
C LEU A 645 -33.37 -0.97 -17.31
N SER A 646 -34.28 -0.01 -17.35
CA SER A 646 -35.71 -0.24 -17.60
C SER A 646 -36.06 -0.34 -19.10
N TYR A 647 -35.09 -0.27 -20.01
CA TYR A 647 -35.36 -0.45 -21.43
C TYR A 647 -35.84 -1.86 -21.73
N GLY A 648 -37.00 -1.97 -22.41
CA GLY A 648 -37.61 -3.27 -22.75
C GLY A 648 -36.76 -4.20 -23.63
N ILE A 649 -35.65 -3.70 -24.21
CA ILE A 649 -34.64 -4.54 -24.89
C ILE A 649 -33.95 -5.51 -23.91
N PHE A 650 -33.98 -5.23 -22.62
CA PHE A 650 -33.39 -6.06 -21.56
C PHE A 650 -34.38 -7.08 -20.95
N ASP A 651 -35.70 -6.87 -21.07
CA ASP A 651 -36.76 -7.72 -20.48
C ASP A 651 -36.73 -9.19 -20.94
N THR A 652 -36.24 -9.47 -22.15
CA THR A 652 -36.19 -10.84 -22.71
C THR A 652 -35.01 -11.68 -22.22
N ARG A 653 -34.13 -11.13 -21.38
CA ARG A 653 -32.84 -11.77 -21.03
C ARG A 653 -32.63 -12.04 -19.55
N LEU A 654 -33.51 -11.56 -18.67
CA LEU A 654 -33.51 -11.88 -17.23
C LEU A 654 -34.32 -13.14 -16.89
N SER A 655 -35.11 -13.67 -17.83
CA SER A 655 -35.88 -14.91 -17.68
C SER A 655 -35.23 -16.06 -18.47
N THR A 656 -34.28 -16.76 -17.86
CA THR A 656 -33.80 -18.05 -18.39
C THR A 656 -34.78 -19.15 -17.98
N GLN A 657 -35.75 -19.45 -18.85
CA GLN A 657 -36.29 -20.78 -19.16
C GLN A 657 -37.65 -20.64 -19.85
N LEU A 658 -37.64 -20.62 -21.19
CA LEU A 658 -38.61 -21.23 -22.12
C LEU A 658 -38.56 -20.48 -23.46
N MET A 659 -37.87 -21.08 -24.43
CA MET A 659 -37.85 -20.63 -25.82
C MET A 659 -39.20 -20.92 -26.48
N PRO A 660 -39.95 -19.93 -27.02
CA PRO A 660 -41.00 -20.20 -27.98
C PRO A 660 -40.36 -20.40 -29.36
N LYS A 661 -40.75 -21.49 -30.05
CA LYS A 661 -40.43 -21.69 -31.46
C LYS A 661 -41.18 -20.65 -32.30
N VAL A 662 -40.48 -19.77 -33.00
CA VAL A 662 -41.09 -18.86 -33.99
C VAL A 662 -40.50 -19.15 -35.37
N LYS A 663 -41.40 -19.30 -36.35
CA LYS A 663 -41.12 -19.60 -37.76
C LYS A 663 -40.39 -18.45 -38.44
N VAL A 664 -39.49 -18.84 -39.34
CA VAL A 664 -38.71 -17.99 -40.23
C VAL A 664 -39.63 -17.43 -41.31
N ASP A 665 -40.06 -16.17 -41.17
CA ASP A 665 -40.40 -15.32 -42.30
C ASP A 665 -40.22 -13.85 -41.88
N GLY A 666 -39.37 -13.12 -42.60
CA GLY A 666 -39.13 -11.68 -42.42
C GLY A 666 -37.93 -11.25 -41.55
N PHE A 667 -37.13 -12.19 -41.01
CA PHE A 667 -35.99 -11.86 -40.14
C PHE A 667 -34.84 -11.14 -40.88
N ALA A 668 -34.59 -11.49 -42.14
CA ALA A 668 -33.53 -10.89 -42.95
C ALA A 668 -33.78 -9.39 -43.24
N GLN A 669 -35.03 -8.97 -43.40
CA GLN A 669 -35.38 -7.60 -43.75
C GLN A 669 -35.20 -6.63 -42.56
N ARG A 670 -35.38 -7.12 -41.32
CA ARG A 670 -35.15 -6.34 -40.09
C ARG A 670 -33.66 -6.13 -39.79
N ILE A 671 -32.82 -7.12 -40.09
CA ILE A 671 -31.37 -6.98 -39.91
C ILE A 671 -30.80 -5.93 -40.87
N VAL A 672 -31.25 -5.91 -42.12
CA VAL A 672 -30.80 -4.91 -43.11
C VAL A 672 -31.18 -3.49 -42.65
N GLN A 673 -32.38 -3.27 -42.09
CA GLN A 673 -32.77 -1.96 -41.56
C GLN A 673 -32.04 -1.58 -40.26
N GLN A 674 -31.66 -2.54 -39.42
CA GLN A 674 -30.93 -2.30 -38.17
C GLN A 674 -29.43 -1.98 -38.39
N THR A 675 -28.89 -2.19 -39.59
CA THR A 675 -27.45 -2.07 -39.85
C THR A 675 -27.06 -0.84 -40.70
N ILE A 676 -28.03 -0.05 -41.19
CA ILE A 676 -27.77 1.12 -42.07
C ILE A 676 -27.17 2.35 -41.33
N GLY A 677 -26.97 2.29 -40.01
CA GLY A 677 -26.44 3.42 -39.22
C GLY A 677 -24.96 3.35 -38.81
N THR A 678 -24.25 2.24 -39.03
CA THR A 678 -22.89 2.03 -38.51
C THR A 678 -21.87 1.90 -39.63
N SER A 679 -21.00 2.91 -39.77
CA SER A 679 -19.83 2.83 -40.65
C SER A 679 -18.80 1.85 -40.08
N ASN A 680 -18.93 0.58 -40.42
CA ASN A 680 -17.97 -0.49 -40.12
C ASN A 680 -17.62 -1.23 -41.43
N PRO A 681 -16.44 -1.89 -41.53
CA PRO A 681 -15.97 -2.59 -42.74
C PRO A 681 -16.87 -3.77 -43.18
N ILE A 682 -17.88 -4.12 -42.38
CA ILE A 682 -18.95 -5.07 -42.70
C ILE A 682 -19.87 -4.51 -43.81
N VAL A 683 -20.02 -3.18 -43.93
CA VAL A 683 -20.82 -2.54 -44.99
C VAL A 683 -20.23 -2.79 -46.37
N ASN A 684 -18.89 -2.85 -46.49
CA ASN A 684 -18.23 -3.18 -47.75
C ASN A 684 -18.39 -4.66 -48.13
N LEU A 685 -18.45 -5.55 -47.14
CA LEU A 685 -18.77 -6.97 -47.38
C LEU A 685 -20.24 -7.19 -47.71
N ALA A 686 -21.16 -6.41 -47.12
CA ALA A 686 -22.59 -6.47 -47.44
C ALA A 686 -22.90 -5.95 -48.85
N LEU A 687 -22.11 -5.01 -49.37
CA LEU A 687 -22.24 -4.53 -50.76
C LEU A 687 -21.80 -5.57 -51.80
N ASP A 688 -20.89 -6.49 -51.45
CA ASP A 688 -20.49 -7.59 -52.32
C ASP A 688 -21.55 -8.71 -52.44
N PHE A 689 -22.56 -8.73 -51.55
CA PHE A 689 -23.63 -9.74 -51.55
C PHE A 689 -24.92 -9.31 -52.28
N VAL A 690 -24.98 -8.11 -52.86
CA VAL A 690 -26.19 -7.56 -53.51
C VAL A 690 -26.29 -7.92 -55.01
N MET A 691 -25.37 -8.71 -55.57
CA MET A 691 -25.49 -9.18 -56.96
C MET A 691 -25.72 -10.70 -57.03
N PRO A 692 -26.83 -11.18 -57.63
CA PRO A 692 -27.21 -12.58 -57.56
C PRO A 692 -26.44 -13.39 -58.61
N LYS A 693 -25.68 -14.41 -58.21
CA LYS A 693 -25.40 -15.57 -59.06
C LYS A 693 -25.39 -16.89 -58.26
N THR A 694 -26.47 -17.65 -58.51
CA THR A 694 -26.63 -19.11 -58.57
C THR A 694 -26.53 -19.94 -57.28
N ASP A 695 -27.71 -20.44 -56.91
CA ASP A 695 -28.07 -21.72 -56.28
C ASP A 695 -26.95 -22.62 -55.72
N SER A 696 -26.96 -22.80 -54.40
CA SER A 696 -27.14 -24.15 -53.83
C SER A 696 -27.50 -24.06 -52.35
N ASP A 697 -28.55 -24.79 -52.00
CA ASP A 697 -29.16 -25.03 -50.71
C ASP A 697 -28.14 -25.55 -49.66
N ARG A 698 -27.59 -24.66 -48.83
CA ARG A 698 -26.87 -25.04 -47.61
C ARG A 698 -27.64 -24.49 -46.42
N ASP A 699 -27.97 -25.39 -45.49
CA ASP A 699 -28.71 -25.09 -44.28
C ASP A 699 -27.89 -24.18 -43.34
N ILE A 700 -28.04 -22.87 -43.55
CA ILE A 700 -27.41 -21.78 -42.79
C ILE A 700 -27.84 -21.82 -41.31
N ALA A 701 -29.01 -22.38 -41.01
CA ALA A 701 -29.54 -22.44 -39.66
C ALA A 701 -28.65 -23.30 -38.76
N HIS A 702 -28.17 -24.45 -39.25
CA HIS A 702 -27.29 -25.35 -38.49
C HIS A 702 -25.92 -24.70 -38.18
N PHE A 703 -25.36 -23.92 -39.12
CA PHE A 703 -24.05 -23.25 -38.94
C PHE A 703 -24.15 -22.00 -38.02
N LEU A 704 -25.28 -21.29 -38.05
CA LEU A 704 -25.55 -20.17 -37.14
C LEU A 704 -25.86 -20.64 -35.72
N THR A 705 -26.54 -21.77 -35.53
CA THR A 705 -26.73 -22.36 -34.20
C THR A 705 -25.43 -22.86 -33.57
N HIS A 706 -24.50 -23.42 -34.36
CA HIS A 706 -23.20 -23.88 -33.85
C HIS A 706 -22.21 -22.74 -33.54
N THR A 707 -22.37 -21.57 -34.17
CA THR A 707 -21.59 -20.37 -33.83
C THR A 707 -22.19 -19.60 -32.66
N HIS A 708 -23.53 -19.53 -32.55
CA HIS A 708 -24.21 -18.91 -31.39
C HIS A 708 -24.07 -19.70 -30.08
N GLN A 709 -23.84 -21.01 -30.13
CA GLN A 709 -23.59 -21.82 -28.93
C GLN A 709 -22.15 -21.73 -28.40
N ARG A 710 -21.22 -21.11 -29.15
CA ARG A 710 -19.80 -21.02 -28.78
C ARG A 710 -19.34 -19.67 -28.26
N THR A 711 -20.19 -18.65 -28.29
CA THR A 711 -19.87 -17.32 -27.75
C THR A 711 -20.81 -17.05 -26.57
N SER A 712 -20.26 -17.04 -25.37
CA SER A 712 -21.00 -16.77 -24.14
C SER A 712 -21.76 -15.44 -24.24
N ALA A 713 -23.01 -15.42 -23.79
CA ALA A 713 -23.93 -14.27 -23.80
C ALA A 713 -23.34 -12.96 -23.22
N THR A 714 -22.26 -13.03 -22.45
CA THR A 714 -21.55 -11.92 -21.81
C THR A 714 -20.72 -11.05 -22.76
N GLU A 715 -20.16 -11.59 -23.85
CA GLU A 715 -19.33 -10.81 -24.80
C GLU A 715 -20.18 -10.04 -25.81
N PHE A 716 -21.36 -10.56 -26.14
CA PHE A 716 -22.33 -9.89 -27.01
C PHE A 716 -23.04 -8.72 -26.32
N GLU A 717 -23.12 -8.73 -24.98
CA GLU A 717 -23.68 -7.63 -24.17
C GLU A 717 -22.74 -6.41 -24.13
N SER A 718 -21.43 -6.62 -23.92
CA SER A 718 -20.46 -5.51 -23.80
C SER A 718 -20.15 -4.80 -25.13
N THR A 719 -20.30 -5.49 -26.26
CA THR A 719 -19.99 -4.93 -27.59
C THR A 719 -21.11 -4.07 -28.19
N ASN A 720 -22.37 -4.35 -27.85
CA ASN A 720 -23.52 -3.56 -28.32
C ASN A 720 -24.03 -2.53 -27.31
N HIS A 721 -23.83 -2.78 -26.01
CA HIS A 721 -24.29 -1.93 -24.90
C HIS A 721 -23.17 -1.65 -23.87
N PRO A 722 -22.18 -0.80 -24.21
CA PRO A 722 -21.02 -0.52 -23.35
C PRO A 722 -21.35 -0.04 -21.94
N PHE A 723 -22.48 0.67 -21.73
CA PHE A 723 -22.87 1.22 -20.42
C PHE A 723 -23.57 0.20 -19.50
N LEU A 724 -24.10 -0.90 -20.04
CA LEU A 724 -24.87 -1.89 -19.29
C LEU A 724 -24.11 -2.52 -18.10
N PRO A 725 -22.83 -2.94 -18.22
CA PRO A 725 -22.10 -3.49 -17.09
C PRO A 725 -21.97 -2.50 -15.92
N TYR A 726 -21.66 -1.25 -16.24
CA TYR A 726 -21.57 -0.17 -15.25
C TYR A 726 -22.91 0.07 -14.57
N ALA A 727 -23.98 0.20 -15.35
CA ALA A 727 -25.32 0.45 -14.82
C ALA A 727 -25.76 -0.68 -13.88
N ARG A 728 -25.58 -1.95 -14.28
CA ARG A 728 -25.92 -3.12 -13.45
C ARG A 728 -25.19 -3.14 -12.11
N GLU A 729 -23.91 -2.75 -12.11
CA GLU A 729 -23.08 -2.78 -10.90
C GLU A 729 -23.36 -1.61 -9.94
N PHE A 730 -23.56 -0.38 -10.46
CA PHE A 730 -23.54 0.83 -9.64
C PHE A 730 -24.89 1.55 -9.46
N TRP A 731 -25.96 1.18 -10.18
CA TRP A 731 -27.22 1.94 -10.15
C TRP A 731 -27.79 2.16 -8.74
N ILE A 732 -27.79 1.12 -7.87
CA ILE A 732 -28.33 1.23 -6.50
C ILE A 732 -27.50 2.21 -5.65
N LEU A 733 -26.18 2.25 -5.85
CA LEU A 733 -25.29 3.16 -5.13
C LEU A 733 -25.54 4.63 -5.52
N HIS A 734 -25.90 4.89 -6.78
CA HIS A 734 -26.23 6.24 -7.24
C HIS A 734 -27.63 6.71 -6.81
N THR A 735 -28.56 5.80 -6.50
CA THR A 735 -29.98 6.14 -6.24
C THR A 735 -30.30 6.46 -4.78
N ARG A 736 -29.30 6.85 -3.97
CA ARG A 736 -29.47 7.14 -2.54
C ARG A 736 -30.60 8.13 -2.22
N ASN A 737 -30.80 9.13 -3.07
CA ASN A 737 -31.80 10.20 -2.91
C ASN A 737 -32.92 10.13 -3.97
N ILE A 738 -33.30 8.93 -4.44
CA ILE A 738 -34.24 8.74 -5.57
C ILE A 738 -35.71 9.04 -5.23
N GLU A 739 -36.07 9.19 -3.96
CA GLU A 739 -37.47 9.30 -3.48
C GLU A 739 -38.28 10.44 -4.13
N ASN A 740 -37.62 11.54 -4.47
CA ASN A 740 -38.25 12.72 -5.09
C ASN A 740 -38.10 12.74 -6.63
N SER A 741 -37.65 11.65 -7.23
CA SER A 741 -37.40 11.57 -8.67
C SER A 741 -38.64 11.11 -9.44
N GLU A 742 -38.80 11.61 -10.67
CA GLU A 742 -39.82 11.14 -11.61
C GLU A 742 -39.65 9.66 -11.98
N VAL A 743 -38.42 9.13 -11.86
CA VAL A 743 -38.12 7.72 -12.17
C VAL A 743 -38.28 6.78 -10.97
N HIS A 744 -38.78 7.27 -9.84
CA HIS A 744 -38.94 6.45 -8.62
C HIS A 744 -39.78 5.18 -8.89
N ARG A 745 -40.81 5.27 -9.73
CA ARG A 745 -41.61 4.09 -10.12
C ARG A 745 -40.81 3.04 -10.90
N LEU A 746 -39.95 3.47 -11.82
CA LEU A 746 -39.05 2.58 -12.57
C LEU A 746 -38.04 1.94 -11.62
N TRP A 747 -37.50 2.74 -10.68
CA TRP A 747 -36.62 2.24 -9.63
C TRP A 747 -37.30 1.17 -8.76
N GLU A 748 -38.55 1.37 -8.35
CA GLU A 748 -39.31 0.38 -7.58
C GLU A 748 -39.52 -0.93 -8.36
N GLN A 749 -39.84 -0.84 -9.65
CA GLN A 749 -40.00 -2.01 -10.52
C GLN A 749 -38.70 -2.81 -10.61
N LEU A 750 -37.58 -2.14 -10.92
CA LEU A 750 -36.26 -2.76 -10.98
C LEU A 750 -35.87 -3.39 -9.64
N PHE A 751 -36.07 -2.68 -8.52
CA PHE A 751 -35.69 -3.18 -7.20
C PHE A 751 -36.48 -4.43 -6.79
N ASN A 752 -37.72 -4.59 -7.25
CA ASN A 752 -38.52 -5.79 -6.97
C ASN A 752 -37.97 -7.05 -7.65
N GLU A 753 -37.16 -6.91 -8.71
CA GLU A 753 -36.52 -8.02 -9.41
C GLU A 753 -35.12 -8.35 -8.85
N VAL A 754 -34.59 -7.50 -7.95
CA VAL A 754 -33.27 -7.72 -7.33
C VAL A 754 -33.34 -8.83 -6.29
N ASP A 755 -32.50 -9.84 -6.45
CA ASP A 755 -32.25 -10.78 -5.36
C ASP A 755 -31.44 -10.09 -4.26
N LEU A 756 -32.10 -9.87 -3.11
CA LEU A 756 -31.52 -9.25 -1.92
C LEU A 756 -30.30 -9.99 -1.36
N SER A 757 -30.08 -11.25 -1.75
CA SER A 757 -28.89 -12.02 -1.36
C SER A 757 -27.62 -11.50 -2.06
N HIS A 758 -27.78 -10.87 -3.22
CA HIS A 758 -26.73 -10.23 -4.02
C HIS A 758 -26.43 -8.79 -3.63
N LEU A 759 -27.26 -8.16 -2.77
CA LEU A 759 -26.84 -7.01 -1.95
C LEU A 759 -25.86 -7.49 -0.87
N GLN A 760 -24.83 -8.22 -1.28
CA GLN A 760 -23.71 -8.53 -0.42
C GLN A 760 -23.04 -7.21 -0.09
N LEU A 761 -22.78 -7.01 1.20
CA LEU A 761 -21.73 -6.11 1.67
C LEU A 761 -20.54 -6.30 0.73
N THR A 762 -20.16 -5.26 0.00
CA THR A 762 -18.91 -5.23 -0.76
C THR A 762 -17.83 -5.99 0.03
N PRO A 763 -17.13 -7.00 -0.54
CA PRO A 763 -16.20 -7.86 0.21
C PRO A 763 -15.01 -7.12 0.86
N HIS A 764 -14.96 -5.79 0.76
CA HIS A 764 -13.83 -4.96 1.16
C HIS A 764 -14.16 -3.90 2.22
N VAL A 765 -15.32 -4.00 2.88
CA VAL A 765 -15.57 -3.28 4.14
C VAL A 765 -16.00 -4.30 5.19
N ALA A 766 -15.02 -4.93 5.85
CA ALA A 766 -15.25 -5.57 7.13
C ALA A 766 -15.63 -4.46 8.14
N GLY A 767 -16.93 -4.18 8.20
CA GLY A 767 -17.54 -3.27 9.15
C GLY A 767 -17.92 -4.00 10.45
N PRO A 768 -18.17 -3.27 11.54
CA PRO A 768 -17.92 -3.75 12.89
C PRO A 768 -19.10 -4.51 13.53
N LEU A 769 -19.92 -5.19 12.72
CA LEU A 769 -21.12 -5.92 13.16
C LEU A 769 -20.91 -7.44 13.33
N ASP A 770 -19.65 -7.90 13.29
CA ASP A 770 -19.27 -9.30 13.58
C ASP A 770 -19.65 -9.78 15.00
N HIS A 771 -20.14 -8.91 15.88
CA HIS A 771 -20.65 -9.28 17.19
C HIS A 771 -22.10 -9.83 17.17
N PHE A 772 -22.84 -9.64 16.07
CA PHE A 772 -24.03 -10.44 15.79
C PHE A 772 -23.61 -11.77 15.15
N LYS A 773 -22.86 -12.60 15.87
CA LYS A 773 -22.67 -14.04 15.56
C LYS A 773 -23.95 -14.84 15.87
N ALA A 774 -25.09 -14.37 15.37
CA ALA A 774 -26.10 -15.28 14.87
C ALA A 774 -25.96 -15.20 13.34
N PRO A 775 -25.78 -16.32 12.62
CA PRO A 775 -25.67 -16.31 11.17
C PRO A 775 -27.03 -15.92 10.60
N CYS A 776 -27.32 -14.62 10.53
CA CYS A 776 -28.44 -14.13 9.74
C CYS A 776 -27.99 -14.20 8.29
N LYS A 777 -27.94 -15.41 7.72
CA LYS A 777 -27.85 -15.70 6.28
C LYS A 777 -29.11 -15.20 5.52
N HIS A 778 -29.88 -14.30 6.14
CA HIS A 778 -31.19 -13.89 5.66
C HIS A 778 -31.04 -12.60 4.84
N PRO A 779 -31.36 -12.63 3.53
CA PRO A 779 -31.17 -11.51 2.60
C PRO A 779 -31.73 -10.16 3.09
N ILE A 780 -32.91 -10.17 3.71
CA ILE A 780 -33.59 -8.97 4.24
C ILE A 780 -32.76 -8.28 5.34
N ALA A 781 -32.10 -9.03 6.23
CA ALA A 781 -31.31 -8.45 7.31
C ALA A 781 -30.01 -7.82 6.78
N SER A 782 -29.38 -8.47 5.80
CA SER A 782 -28.20 -7.93 5.10
C SER A 782 -28.54 -6.66 4.31
N ALA A 783 -29.65 -6.67 3.56
CA ALA A 783 -30.13 -5.50 2.83
C ALA A 783 -30.52 -4.34 3.76
N PHE A 784 -31.08 -4.64 4.95
CA PHE A 784 -31.37 -3.63 5.97
C PHE A 784 -30.09 -2.95 6.47
N LEU A 785 -29.06 -3.74 6.84
CA LEU A 785 -27.77 -3.20 7.29
C LEU A 785 -27.05 -2.41 6.19
N TRP A 786 -27.13 -2.90 4.96
CA TRP A 786 -26.61 -2.19 3.79
C TRP A 786 -27.28 -0.81 3.65
N ALA A 787 -28.62 -0.75 3.70
CA ALA A 787 -29.37 0.50 3.58
C ALA A 787 -29.01 1.51 4.68
N VAL A 788 -28.77 1.04 5.91
CA VAL A 788 -28.31 1.88 7.01
C VAL A 788 -26.88 2.39 6.79
N ASN A 789 -25.95 1.50 6.43
CA ASN A 789 -24.54 1.84 6.22
C ASN A 789 -24.34 2.85 5.07
N TYR A 790 -25.08 2.68 3.98
CA TYR A 790 -25.05 3.60 2.84
C TYR A 790 -26.04 4.76 2.97
N SER A 791 -26.81 4.79 4.06
CA SER A 791 -27.83 5.81 4.34
C SER A 791 -28.79 6.01 3.16
N HIS A 792 -29.28 4.88 2.62
CA HIS A 792 -30.14 4.77 1.45
C HIS A 792 -31.60 4.59 1.89
N VAL A 793 -32.37 5.67 1.84
CA VAL A 793 -33.72 5.73 2.43
C VAL A 793 -34.73 4.92 1.62
N ALA A 794 -34.66 4.94 0.29
CA ALA A 794 -35.58 4.19 -0.55
C ALA A 794 -35.41 2.66 -0.41
N VAL A 795 -34.16 2.18 -0.35
CA VAL A 795 -33.90 0.75 -0.06
C VAL A 795 -34.36 0.41 1.35
N PHE A 796 -34.10 1.29 2.33
CA PHE A 796 -34.54 1.10 3.70
C PHE A 796 -36.06 0.91 3.78
N ASP A 797 -36.84 1.83 3.19
CA ASP A 797 -38.30 1.77 3.20
C ASP A 797 -38.81 0.48 2.53
N ARG A 798 -38.20 0.08 1.41
CA ARG A 798 -38.61 -1.13 0.71
C ARG A 798 -38.29 -2.41 1.48
N VAL A 799 -37.10 -2.50 2.08
CA VAL A 799 -36.71 -3.62 2.95
C VAL A 799 -37.62 -3.69 4.18
N MET A 800 -38.01 -2.55 4.75
CA MET A 800 -38.95 -2.47 5.86
C MET A 800 -40.35 -2.99 5.49
N ASP A 801 -40.81 -2.73 4.27
CA ASP A 801 -42.11 -3.22 3.80
C ASP A 801 -42.08 -4.72 3.44
N LEU A 802 -40.99 -5.21 2.86
CA LEU A 802 -40.77 -6.66 2.65
C LEU A 802 -40.69 -7.42 3.97
N GLY A 803 -40.03 -6.84 4.98
CA GLY A 803 -39.90 -7.42 6.33
C GLY A 803 -41.21 -7.51 7.10
N ARG A 804 -42.20 -6.63 6.85
CA ARG A 804 -43.53 -6.68 7.50
C ARG A 804 -44.33 -7.93 7.15
N ASN A 805 -44.08 -8.51 5.99
CA ASN A 805 -44.85 -9.63 5.44
C ASN A 805 -44.14 -10.99 5.61
N HIS A 806 -42.96 -11.03 6.22
CA HIS A 806 -42.13 -12.24 6.28
C HIS A 806 -42.26 -12.98 7.64
N PRO A 807 -42.61 -14.28 7.65
CA PRO A 807 -42.99 -15.02 8.87
C PRO A 807 -41.83 -15.42 9.80
N PHE A 808 -40.56 -15.18 9.43
CA PHE A 808 -39.37 -15.73 10.13
C PHE A 808 -38.47 -14.70 10.84
N ALA A 809 -38.90 -13.46 11.05
CA ALA A 809 -38.17 -12.49 11.88
C ALA A 809 -38.95 -12.09 13.17
N PRO A 810 -39.29 -13.03 14.08
CA PRO A 810 -40.04 -12.70 15.29
C PRO A 810 -39.23 -11.94 16.36
N GLY A 811 -37.94 -11.65 16.10
CA GLY A 811 -37.04 -10.99 17.05
C GLY A 811 -36.62 -9.54 16.73
N LEU A 812 -36.82 -9.05 15.49
CA LEU A 812 -36.48 -7.66 15.15
C LEU A 812 -37.68 -6.75 15.43
N PRO A 813 -37.56 -5.73 16.30
CA PRO A 813 -38.65 -4.81 16.57
C PRO A 813 -38.79 -3.81 15.41
N TRP A 814 -39.32 -4.24 14.26
CA TRP A 814 -39.50 -3.43 13.04
C TRP A 814 -40.21 -2.10 13.30
N ALA A 815 -41.16 -2.07 14.26
CA ALA A 815 -41.83 -0.85 14.70
C ALA A 815 -40.86 0.19 15.34
N ARG A 816 -39.75 -0.25 15.94
CA ARG A 816 -38.70 0.62 16.50
C ARG A 816 -37.77 1.20 15.44
N PHE A 817 -37.60 0.51 14.31
CA PHE A 817 -36.74 0.98 13.20
C PHE A 817 -37.42 2.03 12.30
N ARG A 818 -38.75 2.16 12.33
CA ARG A 818 -39.45 3.23 11.58
C ARG A 818 -38.98 4.65 11.90
N PHE A 819 -38.51 4.88 13.12
CA PHE A 819 -37.94 6.16 13.52
C PHE A 819 -36.59 6.44 12.82
N PHE A 820 -35.86 5.39 12.43
CA PHE A 820 -34.52 5.49 11.81
C PHE A 820 -34.57 6.05 10.38
N ARG A 821 -35.71 5.91 9.69
CA ARG A 821 -35.98 6.57 8.40
C ARG A 821 -35.72 8.07 8.47
N SER A 822 -36.25 8.73 9.51
CA SER A 822 -36.03 10.15 9.73
C SER A 822 -34.56 10.48 10.00
N LEU A 823 -33.80 9.59 10.64
CA LEU A 823 -32.37 9.80 10.89
C LEU A 823 -31.53 9.60 9.61
N LEU A 824 -31.85 8.61 8.78
CA LEU A 824 -31.14 8.30 7.53
C LEU A 824 -31.21 9.43 6.51
N GLN A 825 -32.34 10.16 6.45
CA GLN A 825 -32.49 11.36 5.62
C GLN A 825 -31.48 12.48 5.97
N TYR A 826 -30.96 12.49 7.21
CA TYR A 826 -30.01 13.52 7.69
C TYR A 826 -28.58 13.01 7.88
N LEU A 827 -28.33 11.69 7.79
CA LEU A 827 -27.00 11.08 7.89
C LEU A 827 -26.19 11.15 6.60
N GLN A 828 -26.34 12.23 5.85
CA GLN A 828 -25.50 12.48 4.68
C GLN A 828 -24.05 12.71 5.11
N PRO A 829 -23.07 11.97 4.54
CA PRO A 829 -21.66 12.03 4.94
C PRO A 829 -21.05 13.43 4.83
N HIS A 830 -21.73 14.37 4.16
CA HIS A 830 -21.26 15.74 3.95
C HIS A 830 -22.34 16.84 4.17
N GLY A 831 -23.48 16.53 4.81
CA GLY A 831 -24.53 17.52 5.07
C GLY A 831 -24.29 18.31 6.36
N PRO A 832 -24.41 19.66 6.37
CA PRO A 832 -24.41 20.42 7.62
C PRO A 832 -25.66 20.06 8.44
N PHE A 833 -25.45 19.46 9.61
CA PHE A 833 -26.50 19.08 10.57
C PHE A 833 -27.30 20.29 11.12
N ASP A 834 -26.94 21.52 10.74
CA ASP A 834 -27.63 22.75 11.15
C ASP A 834 -29.07 22.88 10.60
N LYS A 835 -29.47 22.03 9.65
CA LYS A 835 -30.80 22.02 9.03
C LYS A 835 -31.71 20.85 9.43
N VAL A 836 -31.37 20.07 10.46
CA VAL A 836 -32.27 19.02 10.95
C VAL A 836 -33.50 19.68 11.59
N PRO A 837 -34.75 19.33 11.21
CA PRO A 837 -35.94 19.79 11.93
C PRO A 837 -35.81 19.42 13.40
N ARG A 838 -36.42 20.19 14.31
CA ARG A 838 -36.44 19.87 15.75
C ARG A 838 -37.02 18.46 15.97
N LEU A 839 -36.17 17.43 15.97
CA LEU A 839 -36.50 16.11 16.43
C LEU A 839 -36.96 16.28 17.87
N ASN A 840 -38.20 15.92 18.16
CA ASN A 840 -38.72 16.11 19.50
C ASN A 840 -37.93 15.21 20.47
N ARG A 841 -37.85 15.59 21.76
CA ARG A 841 -37.08 14.84 22.76
C ARG A 841 -37.47 13.36 22.82
N GLN A 842 -38.73 13.04 22.52
CA GLN A 842 -39.25 11.66 22.52
C GLN A 842 -38.69 10.80 21.36
N MET A 843 -38.43 11.39 20.20
CA MET A 843 -37.81 10.71 19.05
C MET A 843 -36.32 10.50 19.28
N ILE A 844 -35.60 11.53 19.74
CA ILE A 844 -34.19 11.43 20.12
C ILE A 844 -34.02 10.35 21.19
N ARG A 845 -34.97 10.29 22.13
CA ARG A 845 -35.00 9.26 23.17
C ARG A 845 -35.08 7.83 22.62
N ARG A 846 -35.76 7.61 21.49
CA ARG A 846 -35.87 6.28 20.87
C ARG A 846 -34.74 5.97 19.90
N LEU A 847 -34.14 6.99 19.28
CA LEU A 847 -33.14 6.83 18.23
C LEU A 847 -31.72 6.66 18.75
N LEU A 848 -31.36 7.36 19.84
CA LEU A 848 -30.00 7.35 20.35
C LEU A 848 -29.47 5.93 20.71
N PRO A 849 -30.21 5.07 21.44
CA PRO A 849 -29.78 3.69 21.71
C PRO A 849 -29.58 2.88 20.43
N MET A 850 -30.43 3.10 19.43
CA MET A 850 -30.36 2.39 18.16
C MET A 850 -29.15 2.85 17.33
N ALA A 851 -28.83 4.15 17.33
CA ALA A 851 -27.65 4.70 16.67
C ALA A 851 -26.35 4.14 17.27
N VAL A 852 -26.32 3.91 18.58
CA VAL A 852 -25.21 3.25 19.28
C VAL A 852 -25.07 1.79 18.87
N VAL A 853 -26.17 1.02 18.80
CA VAL A 853 -26.15 -0.38 18.36
C VAL A 853 -25.70 -0.50 16.90
N LEU A 854 -26.18 0.40 16.05
CA LEU A 854 -25.85 0.45 14.62
C LEU A 854 -24.51 1.15 14.32
N ARG A 855 -23.77 1.58 15.35
CA ARG A 855 -22.44 2.21 15.26
C ARG A 855 -22.40 3.47 14.37
N VAL A 856 -23.48 4.25 14.38
CA VAL A 856 -23.58 5.50 13.63
C VAL A 856 -23.05 6.66 14.47
N TYR A 857 -21.72 6.78 14.56
CA TYR A 857 -21.04 7.64 15.54
C TYR A 857 -21.41 9.14 15.41
N HIS A 858 -21.49 9.66 14.18
CA HIS A 858 -21.88 11.07 13.95
C HIS A 858 -23.32 11.37 14.40
N ALA A 859 -24.25 10.41 14.28
CA ALA A 859 -25.61 10.56 14.81
C ALA A 859 -25.61 10.64 16.34
N VAL A 860 -24.79 9.80 16.98
CA VAL A 860 -24.63 9.76 18.44
C VAL A 860 -24.09 11.10 18.94
N GLU A 861 -23.05 11.62 18.30
CA GLU A 861 -22.43 12.91 18.63
C GLU A 861 -23.40 14.10 18.46
N TRP A 862 -24.17 14.11 17.36
CA TRP A 862 -25.16 15.17 17.12
C TRP A 862 -26.38 15.11 18.05
N MET A 863 -26.87 13.92 18.39
CA MET A 863 -28.03 13.78 19.28
C MET A 863 -27.70 14.13 20.72
N LEU A 864 -26.44 13.98 21.11
CA LEU A 864 -25.96 14.05 22.48
C LEU A 864 -26.26 15.39 23.22
N PRO A 865 -26.16 16.59 22.59
CA PRO A 865 -26.55 17.86 23.22
C PRO A 865 -28.06 18.02 23.46
N HIS A 866 -28.89 17.18 22.82
CA HIS A 866 -30.35 17.29 22.84
C HIS A 866 -31.03 16.24 23.73
N VAL A 867 -30.24 15.43 24.44
CA VAL A 867 -30.71 14.29 25.25
C VAL A 867 -30.68 14.65 26.73
N ASP A 868 -31.72 14.26 27.47
CA ASP A 868 -31.75 14.45 28.92
C ASP A 868 -30.65 13.62 29.61
N PRO A 869 -29.90 14.16 30.59
CA PRO A 869 -28.78 13.48 31.25
C PRO A 869 -29.09 12.08 31.81
N ALA A 870 -30.30 11.88 32.34
CA ALA A 870 -30.75 10.58 32.86
C ALA A 870 -30.81 9.50 31.77
N GLN A 871 -31.05 9.90 30.52
CA GLN A 871 -31.13 8.99 29.41
C GLN A 871 -29.74 8.62 28.86
N ILE A 872 -28.79 9.56 28.89
CA ILE A 872 -27.41 9.33 28.45
C ILE A 872 -26.80 8.14 29.20
N LEU A 873 -27.07 7.99 30.50
CA LEU A 873 -26.61 6.85 31.29
C LEU A 873 -27.16 5.52 30.75
N SER A 874 -28.47 5.40 30.51
CA SER A 874 -29.07 4.19 29.94
C SER A 874 -28.52 3.82 28.55
N VAL A 875 -28.19 4.83 27.73
CA VAL A 875 -27.59 4.61 26.41
C VAL A 875 -26.11 4.22 26.54
N PHE A 876 -25.41 4.77 27.52
CA PHE A 876 -24.03 4.42 27.83
C PHE A 876 -23.91 2.95 28.26
N GLU A 877 -24.86 2.43 29.03
CA GLU A 877 -24.95 0.99 29.35
C GLU A 877 -25.17 0.14 28.09
N VAL A 878 -26.03 0.59 27.17
CA VAL A 878 -26.24 -0.08 25.88
C VAL A 878 -24.94 -0.09 25.06
N ALA A 879 -24.18 1.01 25.03
CA ALA A 879 -22.90 1.09 24.33
C ALA A 879 -21.87 0.08 24.88
N ILE A 880 -21.81 -0.08 26.20
CA ILE A 880 -20.95 -1.06 26.87
C ILE A 880 -21.42 -2.47 26.55
N SER A 881 -22.73 -2.76 26.69
CA SER A 881 -23.29 -4.09 26.42
C SER A 881 -23.04 -4.60 25.00
N CYS A 882 -22.95 -3.67 24.03
CA CYS A 882 -22.73 -3.98 22.62
C CYS A 882 -21.25 -3.92 22.21
N GLY A 883 -20.32 -3.70 23.14
CA GLY A 883 -18.89 -3.59 22.86
C GLY A 883 -18.52 -2.40 21.96
N ASN A 884 -19.30 -1.31 21.97
CA ASN A 884 -19.06 -0.14 21.13
C ASN A 884 -18.29 0.94 21.88
N TYR A 885 -16.96 0.81 21.91
CA TYR A 885 -16.05 1.74 22.59
C TYR A 885 -16.21 3.19 22.10
N THR A 886 -16.30 3.41 20.78
CA THR A 886 -16.34 4.76 20.20
C THR A 886 -17.60 5.51 20.65
N SER A 887 -18.77 4.88 20.60
CA SER A 887 -20.00 5.50 21.12
C SER A 887 -19.95 5.70 22.64
N ALA A 888 -19.39 4.75 23.40
CA ALA A 888 -19.21 4.93 24.84
C ALA A 888 -18.29 6.13 25.15
N ALA A 889 -17.18 6.27 24.42
CA ALA A 889 -16.26 7.39 24.56
C ALA A 889 -16.92 8.74 24.23
N ILE A 890 -17.68 8.81 23.14
CA ILE A 890 -18.45 10.02 22.76
C ILE A 890 -19.46 10.38 23.86
N LEU A 891 -20.27 9.41 24.32
CA LEU A 891 -21.24 9.62 25.40
C LEU A 891 -20.56 10.06 26.70
N SER A 892 -19.39 9.50 27.03
CA SER A 892 -18.64 9.84 28.24
C SER A 892 -18.08 11.27 28.25
N SER A 893 -17.90 11.87 27.08
CA SER A 893 -17.38 13.24 26.93
C SER A 893 -18.43 14.33 27.18
N ASN A 894 -19.70 13.95 27.38
CA ASN A 894 -20.80 14.87 27.63
C ASN A 894 -20.69 15.55 29.01
N ALA A 895 -21.19 16.79 29.12
CA ALA A 895 -21.27 17.56 30.36
C ALA A 895 -22.02 16.84 31.51
N ALA A 896 -22.90 15.89 31.21
CA ALA A 896 -23.54 15.02 32.19
C ALA A 896 -22.54 14.18 33.00
N PHE A 897 -21.36 13.85 32.45
CA PHE A 897 -20.31 13.12 33.17
C PHE A 897 -19.26 14.04 33.81
N SER A 898 -19.44 15.37 33.74
CA SER A 898 -18.60 16.40 34.36
C SER A 898 -19.14 16.84 35.74
N PRO A 899 -18.28 17.14 36.73
CA PRO A 899 -18.72 17.63 38.03
C PRO A 899 -19.41 19.01 37.92
N PRO A 900 -20.47 19.30 38.72
CA PRO A 900 -20.98 18.55 39.88
C PRO A 900 -22.01 17.46 39.54
N ASN A 901 -22.43 17.32 38.28
CA ASN A 901 -23.53 16.45 37.85
C ASN A 901 -23.12 15.00 37.51
N LYS A 902 -21.89 14.60 37.86
CA LYS A 902 -21.34 13.29 37.52
C LYS A 902 -22.22 12.15 38.11
N PRO A 903 -22.90 11.34 37.28
CA PRO A 903 -23.71 10.24 37.77
C PRO A 903 -22.82 9.20 38.48
N ILE A 904 -23.37 8.58 39.53
CA ILE A 904 -22.75 7.41 40.15
C ILE A 904 -22.84 6.28 39.13
N ILE A 905 -21.72 5.93 38.51
CA ILE A 905 -21.65 4.84 37.55
C ILE A 905 -21.75 3.52 38.34
N PRO A 906 -22.73 2.65 38.06
CA PRO A 906 -22.86 1.37 38.72
C PRO A 906 -21.59 0.54 38.55
N THR A 907 -21.11 -0.05 39.64
CA THR A 907 -19.94 -0.92 39.64
C THR A 907 -20.14 -2.15 38.74
N GLU A 908 -21.40 -2.59 38.58
CA GLU A 908 -21.80 -3.72 37.72
C GLU A 908 -21.44 -3.51 36.24
N LEU A 909 -21.32 -2.27 35.77
CA LEU A 909 -20.88 -1.98 34.40
C LEU A 909 -19.42 -2.35 34.14
N MET A 910 -18.60 -2.44 35.18
CA MET A 910 -17.22 -2.93 35.07
C MET A 910 -17.19 -4.42 34.69
N LEU A 911 -18.11 -5.22 35.24
CA LEU A 911 -18.25 -6.64 34.89
C LEU A 911 -18.78 -6.79 33.46
N LEU A 912 -19.71 -5.94 33.06
CA LEU A 912 -20.22 -5.90 31.69
C LEU A 912 -19.14 -5.46 30.69
N ALA A 913 -18.29 -4.50 31.03
CA ALA A 913 -17.15 -4.12 30.20
C ALA A 913 -16.12 -5.26 30.10
N ALA A 914 -15.87 -5.99 31.20
CA ALA A 914 -15.00 -7.16 31.19
C ALA A 914 -15.54 -8.27 30.27
N SER A 915 -16.85 -8.48 30.18
CA SER A 915 -17.42 -9.48 29.26
C SER A 915 -17.33 -9.10 27.77
N THR A 916 -16.98 -7.85 27.43
CA THR A 916 -16.75 -7.43 26.04
C THR A 916 -15.37 -7.81 25.49
N HIS A 917 -14.44 -8.24 26.35
CA HIS A 917 -13.05 -8.53 26.00
C HIS A 917 -12.28 -7.35 25.34
N ASP A 918 -12.73 -6.09 25.49
CA ASP A 918 -12.03 -4.89 25.01
C ASP A 918 -11.38 -4.10 26.18
N PRO A 919 -10.02 -4.10 26.31
CA PRO A 919 -9.32 -3.37 27.37
C PRO A 919 -9.61 -1.86 27.38
N ARG A 920 -9.93 -1.27 26.22
CA ARG A 920 -10.20 0.18 26.10
C ARG A 920 -11.51 0.56 26.78
N MET A 921 -12.50 -0.34 26.76
CA MET A 921 -13.78 -0.15 27.43
C MET A 921 -13.61 -0.13 28.96
N ILE A 922 -12.80 -1.05 29.48
CA ILE A 922 -12.43 -1.12 30.90
C ILE A 922 -11.68 0.15 31.32
N GLY A 923 -10.72 0.59 30.50
CA GLY A 923 -9.97 1.83 30.72
C GLY A 923 -10.84 3.09 30.74
N LEU A 924 -11.89 3.14 29.93
CA LEU A 924 -12.86 4.24 29.92
C LEU A 924 -13.61 4.31 31.26
N LEU A 925 -14.18 3.20 31.72
CA LEU A 925 -14.92 3.14 32.98
C LEU A 925 -14.02 3.41 34.20
N ALA A 926 -12.77 2.94 34.18
CA ALA A 926 -11.78 3.21 35.22
C ALA A 926 -11.51 4.72 35.35
N LYS A 927 -11.27 5.42 34.22
CA LYS A 927 -11.08 6.89 34.19
C LYS A 927 -12.32 7.65 34.67
N MET A 928 -13.50 7.11 34.43
CA MET A 928 -14.75 7.70 34.90
C MET A 928 -15.03 7.41 36.38
N GLY A 929 -14.22 6.59 37.05
CA GLY A 929 -14.33 6.30 38.48
C GLY A 929 -15.39 5.25 38.83
N ALA A 930 -15.73 4.36 37.91
CA ALA A 930 -16.57 3.17 38.18
C ALA A 930 -15.83 2.09 38.99
N ALA A 931 -14.50 2.14 39.00
CA ALA A 931 -13.62 1.18 39.66
C ALA A 931 -13.46 1.39 41.19
N ARG A 932 -14.46 1.96 41.87
CA ARG A 932 -14.37 2.30 43.30
C ARG A 932 -14.38 1.09 44.24
N SER A 933 -14.94 -0.03 43.80
CA SER A 933 -14.99 -1.27 44.60
C SER A 933 -13.87 -2.19 44.18
N ALA A 934 -12.96 -2.43 45.13
CA ALA A 934 -11.91 -3.41 44.92
C ALA A 934 -12.46 -4.81 44.59
N HIS A 935 -13.56 -5.23 45.23
CA HIS A 935 -14.18 -6.54 44.99
C HIS A 935 -14.67 -6.69 43.54
N THR A 936 -15.24 -5.64 42.97
CA THR A 936 -15.74 -5.67 41.59
C THR A 936 -14.59 -5.71 40.58
N ASN A 937 -13.48 -5.01 40.87
CA ASN A 937 -12.26 -5.09 40.07
C ASN A 937 -11.66 -6.51 40.11
N THR A 938 -11.69 -7.17 41.28
CA THR A 938 -11.23 -8.57 41.40
C THR A 938 -12.10 -9.52 40.57
N SER A 939 -13.43 -9.41 40.69
CA SER A 939 -14.37 -10.25 39.93
C SER A 939 -14.28 -10.01 38.42
N ALA A 940 -14.06 -8.76 37.98
CA ALA A 940 -13.81 -8.44 36.58
C ALA A 940 -12.51 -9.10 36.08
N LEU A 941 -11.44 -9.07 36.87
CA LEU A 941 -10.18 -9.72 36.53
C LEU A 941 -10.31 -11.25 36.45
N SER A 942 -10.94 -11.89 37.44
CA SER A 942 -11.20 -13.34 37.40
C SER A 942 -12.03 -13.75 36.17
N SER A 943 -13.03 -12.94 35.79
CA SER A 943 -13.82 -13.18 34.58
C SER A 943 -12.97 -13.09 33.30
N LEU A 944 -12.02 -12.17 33.24
CA LEU A 944 -11.13 -12.01 32.09
C LEU A 944 -10.08 -13.13 32.01
N LEU A 945 -9.51 -13.54 33.15
CA LEU A 945 -8.52 -14.62 33.22
C LEU A 945 -9.06 -15.98 32.78
N HIS A 946 -10.37 -16.20 32.91
CA HIS A 946 -11.05 -17.42 32.47
C HIS A 946 -11.66 -17.32 31.07
N SER A 947 -11.43 -16.22 30.36
CA SER A 947 -11.90 -16.04 28.98
C SER A 947 -10.82 -16.33 27.95
N ASP A 948 -11.21 -16.65 26.71
CA ASP A 948 -10.32 -16.91 25.57
C ASP A 948 -9.68 -15.62 24.99
N MET A 949 -9.33 -14.66 25.85
CA MET A 949 -8.79 -13.37 25.45
C MET A 949 -7.31 -13.46 25.10
N HIS A 950 -6.87 -12.69 24.09
CA HIS A 950 -5.46 -12.66 23.70
C HIS A 950 -4.58 -12.17 24.87
N HIS A 951 -3.43 -12.81 25.09
CA HIS A 951 -2.58 -12.60 26.27
C HIS A 951 -2.14 -11.14 26.43
N GLY A 952 -1.89 -10.43 25.33
CA GLY A 952 -1.53 -9.00 25.36
C GLY A 952 -2.66 -8.08 25.83
N ALA A 953 -3.89 -8.32 25.35
CA ALA A 953 -5.07 -7.56 25.75
C ALA A 953 -5.44 -7.85 27.22
N LEU A 954 -5.27 -9.10 27.66
CA LEU A 954 -5.46 -9.52 29.04
C LEU A 954 -4.47 -8.83 29.98
N LEU A 955 -3.23 -8.65 29.56
CA LEU A 955 -2.22 -7.97 30.35
C LEU A 955 -2.50 -6.45 30.47
N GLU A 956 -2.98 -5.83 29.40
CA GLU A 956 -3.42 -4.42 29.41
C GLU A 956 -4.65 -4.21 30.31
N ALA A 957 -5.66 -5.06 30.19
CA ALA A 957 -6.85 -5.01 31.05
C ALA A 957 -6.50 -5.22 32.53
N THR A 958 -5.57 -6.13 32.82
CA THR A 958 -5.06 -6.39 34.18
C THR A 958 -4.37 -5.16 34.76
N ALA A 959 -3.52 -4.49 33.98
CA ALA A 959 -2.84 -3.27 34.42
C ALA A 959 -3.83 -2.12 34.69
N ILE A 960 -4.85 -1.96 33.84
CA ILE A 960 -5.89 -0.95 34.01
C ILE A 960 -6.67 -1.20 35.31
N LEU A 961 -7.13 -2.43 35.55
CA LEU A 961 -7.89 -2.79 36.76
C LEU A 961 -7.05 -2.64 38.02
N ALA A 962 -5.76 -2.96 37.94
CA ALA A 962 -4.87 -2.87 39.07
C ALA A 962 -4.55 -1.42 39.48
N ASN A 963 -4.31 -0.55 38.50
CA ASN A 963 -4.19 0.91 38.72
C ASN A 963 -5.48 1.53 39.27
N ALA A 964 -6.63 0.89 39.03
CA ALA A 964 -7.93 1.34 39.49
C ALA A 964 -8.28 0.83 40.92
N GLY A 965 -7.41 0.06 41.57
CA GLY A 965 -7.58 -0.40 42.95
C GLY A 965 -8.01 -1.86 43.06
N LEU A 966 -7.16 -2.79 42.62
CA LEU A 966 -7.33 -4.23 42.83
C LEU A 966 -6.88 -4.63 44.25
N GLN A 967 -7.52 -5.62 44.87
CA GLN A 967 -7.09 -6.23 46.14
C GLN A 967 -6.52 -7.63 45.89
N PRO A 968 -5.19 -7.79 45.73
CA PRO A 968 -4.52 -9.05 45.42
C PRO A 968 -4.89 -10.22 46.33
N ASN A 969 -5.14 -9.94 47.61
CA ASN A 969 -5.44 -10.92 48.64
C ASN A 969 -6.78 -11.62 48.43
N THR A 970 -7.63 -11.08 47.54
CA THR A 970 -8.96 -11.62 47.21
C THR A 970 -8.95 -12.52 45.97
N LEU A 971 -7.84 -12.59 45.22
CA LEU A 971 -7.68 -13.54 44.12
C LEU A 971 -7.46 -14.95 44.67
N ASN A 972 -8.10 -15.95 44.06
CA ASN A 972 -7.83 -17.34 44.39
C ASN A 972 -6.43 -17.76 43.88
N SER A 973 -5.88 -18.86 44.40
CA SER A 973 -4.54 -19.35 44.06
C SER A 973 -4.36 -19.69 42.57
N ARG A 974 -5.44 -20.07 41.87
CA ARG A 974 -5.43 -20.34 40.43
C ARG A 974 -5.34 -19.07 39.59
N ASP A 975 -6.06 -18.02 39.96
CA ASP A 975 -6.07 -16.72 39.28
C ASP A 975 -4.76 -15.99 39.49
N LYS A 976 -4.20 -16.06 40.71
CA LYS A 976 -2.84 -15.60 40.99
C LYS A 976 -1.83 -16.27 40.06
N PHE A 977 -1.88 -17.60 39.96
CA PHE A 977 -1.00 -18.36 39.07
C PHE A 977 -1.17 -17.98 37.58
N ALA A 978 -2.40 -17.75 37.12
CA ALA A 978 -2.68 -17.31 35.75
C ALA A 978 -2.10 -15.92 35.45
N VAL A 979 -2.25 -14.96 36.36
CA VAL A 979 -1.62 -13.62 36.26
C VAL A 979 -0.09 -13.75 36.16
N PHE A 980 0.51 -14.62 36.97
CA PHE A 980 1.95 -14.86 36.94
C PHE A 980 2.46 -15.52 35.65
N GLN A 981 1.71 -16.48 35.09
CA GLN A 981 2.04 -17.06 33.79
C GLN A 981 1.95 -16.03 32.66
N LEU A 982 0.95 -15.14 32.69
CA LEU A 982 0.80 -14.08 31.69
C LEU A 982 1.98 -13.10 31.72
N LEU A 983 2.50 -12.77 32.90
CA LEU A 983 3.68 -11.91 33.05
C LEU A 983 4.96 -12.57 32.56
N ALA A 984 5.09 -13.89 32.74
CA ALA A 984 6.21 -14.66 32.23
C ALA A 984 6.18 -14.80 30.69
N LEU A 985 5.00 -14.71 30.07
CA LEU A 985 4.80 -14.87 28.62
C LEU A 985 4.71 -13.52 27.87
N GLY A 986 4.49 -12.39 28.55
CA GLY A 986 4.27 -11.08 27.96
C GLY A 986 5.53 -10.30 27.53
N PRO A 987 5.43 -9.33 26.60
CA PRO A 987 6.53 -8.45 26.21
C PRO A 987 6.93 -7.46 27.33
N GLU A 988 8.20 -7.03 27.32
CA GLU A 988 8.84 -6.25 28.41
C GLU A 988 8.08 -4.96 28.79
N THR A 989 7.49 -4.28 27.82
CA THR A 989 6.71 -3.04 28.02
C THR A 989 5.44 -3.28 28.84
N SER A 990 4.82 -4.44 28.65
CA SER A 990 3.58 -4.80 29.34
C SER A 990 3.89 -5.30 30.76
N ALA A 991 5.00 -6.03 30.94
CA ALA A 991 5.50 -6.43 32.26
C ALA A 991 5.84 -5.22 33.15
N LYS A 992 6.42 -4.14 32.59
CA LYS A 992 6.67 -2.87 33.31
C LYS A 992 5.40 -2.17 33.78
N MET A 993 4.32 -2.20 32.99
CA MET A 993 3.05 -1.59 33.40
C MET A 993 2.34 -2.35 34.53
N ALA A 994 2.57 -3.66 34.63
CA ALA A 994 2.01 -4.50 35.69
C ALA A 994 2.87 -4.53 36.97
N LEU A 995 4.12 -4.06 36.92
CA LEU A 995 5.14 -4.27 37.96
C LEU A 995 4.73 -3.76 39.35
N GLY A 996 4.14 -2.56 39.44
CA GLY A 996 3.69 -2.00 40.73
C GLY A 996 2.51 -2.75 41.36
N SER A 997 1.69 -3.42 40.55
CA SER A 997 0.59 -4.26 41.03
C SER A 997 1.07 -5.67 41.37
N VAL A 998 2.05 -6.16 40.63
CA VAL A 998 2.68 -7.48 40.81
C VAL A 998 3.54 -7.52 42.05
N GLU A 999 4.23 -6.44 42.41
CA GLU A 999 4.90 -6.30 43.71
C GLU A 999 3.93 -6.53 44.88
N SER A 1000 2.70 -6.01 44.78
CA SER A 1000 1.66 -6.24 45.79
C SER A 1000 1.10 -7.67 45.79
N ILE A 1001 1.09 -8.37 44.65
CA ILE A 1001 0.66 -9.78 44.57
C ILE A 1001 1.80 -10.70 45.07
N LEU A 1002 3.05 -10.42 44.71
CA LEU A 1002 4.26 -11.15 45.14
C LEU A 1002 4.55 -10.97 46.64
N ALA A 1003 4.22 -9.80 47.21
CA ALA A 1003 4.33 -9.57 48.65
C ALA A 1003 3.25 -10.30 49.48
N ALA A 1004 2.15 -10.72 48.84
CA ALA A 1004 0.99 -11.30 49.51
C ALA A 1004 0.95 -12.84 49.51
N ASP A 1005 1.84 -13.52 48.78
CA ASP A 1005 1.80 -14.98 48.63
C ASP A 1005 3.21 -15.60 48.69
N SER A 1006 3.57 -16.13 49.86
CA SER A 1006 4.90 -16.65 50.21
C SER A 1006 5.18 -18.08 49.72
N ASP A 1007 4.22 -18.75 49.09
CA ASP A 1007 4.19 -20.22 49.07
C ASP A 1007 4.79 -20.90 47.80
N PHE A 1008 5.42 -20.18 46.86
CA PHE A 1008 5.87 -20.76 45.58
C PHE A 1008 7.33 -20.46 45.15
N PRO A 1009 8.35 -21.16 45.69
CA PRO A 1009 9.76 -20.99 45.30
C PRO A 1009 10.06 -21.33 43.82
N ARG A 1010 9.40 -22.34 43.25
CA ARG A 1010 9.58 -22.73 41.82
C ARG A 1010 9.09 -21.68 40.83
N LEU A 1011 8.05 -20.92 41.19
CA LEU A 1011 7.48 -19.89 40.32
C LEU A 1011 8.38 -18.65 40.29
N HIS A 1012 8.90 -18.24 41.44
CA HIS A 1012 9.93 -17.18 41.55
C HIS A 1012 11.15 -17.50 40.67
N GLN A 1013 11.58 -18.76 40.64
CA GLN A 1013 12.68 -19.23 39.80
C GLN A 1013 12.41 -19.05 38.30
N GLN A 1014 11.22 -19.47 37.81
CA GLN A 1014 10.85 -19.34 36.40
C GLN A 1014 10.73 -17.89 35.96
N ILE A 1015 10.16 -17.03 36.82
CA ILE A 1015 10.01 -15.60 36.54
C ILE A 1015 11.39 -14.93 36.51
N LEU A 1016 12.28 -15.23 37.46
CA LEU A 1016 13.62 -14.64 37.48
C LEU A 1016 14.45 -15.09 36.26
N GLN A 1017 14.40 -16.37 35.89
CA GLN A 1017 15.07 -16.87 34.67
C GLN A 1017 14.56 -16.16 33.41
N ARG A 1018 13.25 -15.95 33.31
CA ARG A 1018 12.67 -15.23 32.18
C ARG A 1018 13.04 -13.75 32.20
N ALA A 1019 12.95 -13.07 33.36
CA ALA A 1019 13.36 -11.69 33.56
C ALA A 1019 14.81 -11.46 33.11
N CYS A 1020 15.69 -12.39 33.47
CA CYS A 1020 17.07 -12.46 33.03
C CYS A 1020 17.21 -12.66 31.51
N SER A 1021 16.39 -13.51 30.90
CA SER A 1021 16.38 -13.76 29.44
C SER A 1021 15.84 -12.58 28.61
N ILE A 1022 14.87 -11.83 29.14
CA ILE A 1022 14.31 -10.65 28.47
C ILE A 1022 15.11 -9.37 28.77
N GLY A 1023 15.93 -9.38 29.82
CA GLY A 1023 16.79 -8.26 30.20
C GLY A 1023 16.11 -7.22 31.11
N SER A 1024 14.99 -7.60 31.74
CA SER A 1024 14.22 -6.70 32.59
C SER A 1024 14.82 -6.63 34.00
N PHE A 1025 15.58 -5.56 34.26
CA PHE A 1025 16.20 -5.30 35.56
C PHE A 1025 15.16 -5.16 36.68
N ASP A 1026 14.09 -4.40 36.43
CA ASP A 1026 13.07 -4.07 37.44
C ASP A 1026 12.31 -5.32 37.88
N LEU A 1027 11.93 -6.18 36.94
CA LEU A 1027 11.25 -7.45 37.25
C LEU A 1027 12.17 -8.41 38.01
N ALA A 1028 13.45 -8.50 37.62
CA ALA A 1028 14.42 -9.32 38.32
C ALA A 1028 14.64 -8.82 39.76
N ASN A 1029 14.74 -7.49 39.95
CA ASN A 1029 14.93 -6.87 41.25
C ASN A 1029 13.69 -7.03 42.16
N ALA A 1030 12.48 -6.87 41.62
CA ALA A 1030 11.23 -7.05 42.37
C ALA A 1030 11.05 -8.50 42.87
N VAL A 1031 11.36 -9.49 42.01
CA VAL A 1031 11.32 -10.91 42.39
C VAL A 1031 12.36 -11.23 43.47
N LEU A 1032 13.58 -10.68 43.35
CA LEU A 1032 14.63 -10.86 44.35
C LEU A 1032 14.29 -10.16 45.68
N ALA A 1033 13.70 -8.96 45.65
CA ALA A 1033 13.27 -8.24 46.86
C ALA A 1033 12.12 -8.93 47.60
N SER A 1034 11.16 -9.52 46.88
CA SER A 1034 10.12 -10.37 47.45
C SER A 1034 10.70 -11.60 48.16
N TYR A 1035 11.74 -12.22 47.57
CA TYR A 1035 12.45 -13.34 48.18
C TYR A 1035 13.23 -12.94 49.45
N ASP A 1036 13.85 -11.76 49.50
CA ASP A 1036 14.53 -11.29 50.70
C ASP A 1036 13.55 -11.09 51.87
N ASN A 1037 12.38 -10.52 51.61
CA ASN A 1037 11.33 -10.35 52.61
C ASN A 1037 10.90 -11.69 53.24
N PHE A 1038 10.83 -12.76 52.43
CA PHE A 1038 10.59 -14.13 52.90
C PHE A 1038 11.70 -14.60 53.87
N THR A 1039 12.97 -14.37 53.55
CA THR A 1039 14.10 -14.79 54.42
C THR A 1039 14.22 -14.01 55.72
N THR A 1040 13.72 -12.76 55.76
CA THR A 1040 13.75 -11.91 56.97
C THR A 1040 12.51 -12.08 57.87
N GLY A 1041 11.42 -12.64 57.35
CA GLY A 1041 10.10 -12.71 58.01
C GLY A 1041 9.83 -13.94 58.88
N GLU A 1042 10.63 -15.00 58.78
CA GLU A 1042 10.45 -16.18 59.65
C GLU A 1042 11.13 -16.00 61.01
N ARG A 1043 10.29 -15.91 62.04
CA ARG A 1043 10.65 -16.12 63.44
C ARG A 1043 11.53 -17.36 63.57
N LYS A 1044 12.67 -17.19 64.25
CA LYS A 1044 13.47 -18.22 64.92
C LYS A 1044 12.58 -19.30 65.55
N VAL A 1045 12.27 -20.37 64.84
CA VAL A 1045 11.81 -21.63 65.41
C VAL A 1045 12.48 -22.76 64.65
N GLY A 1046 13.48 -23.34 65.32
CA GLY A 1046 14.22 -24.57 65.02
C GLY A 1046 13.83 -25.37 63.78
N ILE A 1047 14.36 -24.99 62.61
CA ILE A 1047 14.72 -25.93 61.55
C ILE A 1047 16.12 -25.54 61.08
N SER A 1048 17.10 -26.35 61.44
CA SER A 1048 18.48 -26.26 60.95
C SER A 1048 18.53 -26.61 59.46
N LYS A 1049 18.34 -25.60 58.60
CA LYS A 1049 18.80 -25.45 57.20
C LYS A 1049 17.88 -24.43 56.53
N VAL A 1050 18.20 -23.15 56.67
CA VAL A 1050 17.72 -22.11 55.74
C VAL A 1050 18.26 -22.51 54.35
N PRO A 1051 17.44 -22.59 53.29
CA PRO A 1051 17.96 -22.93 51.98
C PRO A 1051 18.90 -21.82 51.53
N HIS A 1052 20.10 -22.22 51.11
CA HIS A 1052 20.98 -21.40 50.28
C HIS A 1052 20.17 -20.81 49.10
N PHE A 1053 20.66 -19.67 48.58
CA PHE A 1053 20.19 -19.03 47.34
C PHE A 1053 19.64 -20.07 46.34
N PRO A 1054 18.47 -19.87 45.69
CA PRO A 1054 17.68 -20.96 45.09
C PRO A 1054 18.27 -21.59 43.81
N PHE A 1055 19.58 -21.47 43.59
CA PHE A 1055 20.26 -21.82 42.35
C PHE A 1055 21.57 -22.60 42.54
N GLU A 1056 21.56 -23.75 43.22
CA GLU A 1056 22.68 -24.68 43.03
C GLU A 1056 22.70 -25.21 41.57
N GLY A 1057 23.56 -24.63 40.71
CA GLY A 1057 23.96 -25.21 39.41
C GLY A 1057 23.77 -24.35 38.15
N ASN A 1058 22.90 -23.33 38.12
CA ASN A 1058 22.57 -22.54 36.91
C ASN A 1058 23.03 -21.06 36.95
N GLU A 1059 23.59 -20.61 38.06
CA GLU A 1059 24.09 -19.25 38.31
C GLU A 1059 25.13 -18.80 37.28
N LEU A 1060 26.06 -19.69 36.95
CA LEU A 1060 27.14 -19.43 35.98
C LEU A 1060 26.60 -19.23 34.56
N VAL A 1061 25.54 -19.96 34.19
CA VAL A 1061 24.92 -19.90 32.86
C VAL A 1061 24.21 -18.56 32.66
N LEU A 1062 23.48 -18.10 33.68
CA LEU A 1062 22.80 -16.80 33.67
C LEU A 1062 23.80 -15.64 33.60
N ILE A 1063 24.88 -15.67 34.39
CA ILE A 1063 25.94 -14.66 34.34
C ILE A 1063 26.63 -14.67 32.97
N LEU A 1064 27.02 -15.84 32.44
CA LEU A 1064 27.68 -15.95 31.14
C LEU A 1064 26.78 -15.47 29.99
N GLN A 1065 25.49 -15.79 30.03
CA GLN A 1065 24.51 -15.31 29.07
C GLN A 1065 24.40 -13.78 29.12
N MET A 1066 24.24 -13.19 30.31
CA MET A 1066 24.15 -11.72 30.46
C MET A 1066 25.43 -11.00 30.05
N VAL A 1067 26.60 -11.56 30.34
CA VAL A 1067 27.90 -11.02 29.90
C VAL A 1067 28.00 -11.09 28.38
N SER A 1068 27.51 -12.16 27.75
CA SER A 1068 27.51 -12.30 26.29
C SER A 1068 26.52 -11.37 25.58
N GLU A 1069 25.42 -11.01 26.24
CA GLU A 1069 24.39 -10.09 25.75
C GLU A 1069 24.62 -8.63 26.22
N SER A 1070 25.78 -8.32 26.81
CA SER A 1070 26.17 -6.99 27.33
C SER A 1070 25.22 -6.37 28.38
N ARG A 1071 24.53 -7.20 29.18
CA ARG A 1071 23.58 -6.78 30.24
C ARG A 1071 24.26 -6.57 31.59
N THR A 1072 25.19 -5.62 31.64
CA THR A 1072 26.12 -5.40 32.77
C THR A 1072 25.45 -5.08 34.10
N LYS A 1073 24.39 -4.25 34.11
CA LYS A 1073 23.65 -3.88 35.33
C LYS A 1073 22.93 -5.07 35.99
N LEU A 1074 22.37 -5.95 35.17
CA LEU A 1074 21.62 -7.11 35.63
C LEU A 1074 22.58 -8.20 36.13
N ALA A 1075 23.70 -8.38 35.43
CA ALA A 1075 24.80 -9.22 35.91
C ALA A 1075 25.36 -8.73 37.25
N SER A 1076 25.58 -7.41 37.43
CA SER A 1076 26.02 -6.86 38.71
C SER A 1076 24.99 -7.01 39.83
N LEU A 1077 23.69 -6.93 39.52
CA LEU A 1077 22.62 -7.15 40.51
C LEU A 1077 22.68 -8.58 41.06
N LEU A 1078 22.81 -9.58 40.18
CA LEU A 1078 22.94 -10.97 40.59
C LEU A 1078 24.21 -11.21 41.42
N VAL A 1079 25.35 -10.66 40.99
CA VAL A 1079 26.64 -10.80 41.69
C VAL A 1079 26.58 -10.16 43.08
N ASN A 1080 26.02 -8.95 43.20
CA ASN A 1080 25.87 -8.25 44.48
C ASN A 1080 24.92 -8.97 45.46
N ARG A 1081 24.01 -9.81 44.95
CA ARG A 1081 23.10 -10.63 45.77
C ARG A 1081 23.63 -12.03 46.09
N GLY A 1082 24.89 -12.33 45.75
CA GLY A 1082 25.56 -13.59 46.16
C GLY A 1082 25.76 -14.62 45.04
N CYS A 1083 25.47 -14.27 43.78
CA CYS A 1083 25.74 -15.16 42.64
C CYS A 1083 27.25 -15.18 42.32
N HIS A 1084 27.90 -16.35 42.40
CA HIS A 1084 29.36 -16.47 42.29
C HIS A 1084 29.83 -17.05 40.94
N ASP A 1085 30.79 -16.39 40.27
CA ASP A 1085 31.50 -16.92 39.10
C ASP A 1085 32.63 -17.87 39.53
N LYS A 1086 32.26 -19.07 40.00
CA LYS A 1086 33.17 -20.05 40.61
C LYS A 1086 34.39 -20.40 39.73
N ASP A 1087 34.19 -20.45 38.40
CA ASP A 1087 35.23 -20.83 37.43
C ASP A 1087 35.92 -19.62 36.76
N ARG A 1088 35.60 -18.38 37.18
CA ARG A 1088 36.11 -17.12 36.61
C ARG A 1088 35.88 -16.98 35.09
N ARG A 1089 34.91 -17.71 34.51
CA ARG A 1089 34.63 -17.69 33.07
C ARG A 1089 33.89 -16.42 32.66
N GLY A 1090 32.98 -15.95 33.50
CA GLY A 1090 32.29 -14.67 33.33
C GLY A 1090 33.27 -13.50 33.39
N PHE A 1091 34.20 -13.54 34.33
CA PHE A 1091 35.29 -12.56 34.46
C PHE A 1091 36.17 -12.51 33.21
N ARG A 1092 36.64 -13.68 32.73
CA ARG A 1092 37.42 -13.79 31.48
C ARG A 1092 36.66 -13.21 30.28
N ARG A 1093 35.37 -13.50 30.16
CA ARG A 1093 34.54 -12.99 29.06
C ARG A 1093 34.32 -11.48 29.16
N ALA A 1094 34.14 -10.95 30.37
CA ALA A 1094 34.02 -9.51 30.61
C ALA A 1094 35.29 -8.73 30.25
N LEU A 1095 36.48 -9.29 30.50
CA LEU A 1095 37.76 -8.70 30.06
C LEU A 1095 37.90 -8.66 28.54
N VAL A 1096 37.59 -9.75 27.84
CA VAL A 1096 37.64 -9.82 26.37
C VAL A 1096 36.66 -8.81 25.73
N LEU A 1097 35.48 -8.64 26.32
CA LEU A 1097 34.46 -7.71 25.86
C LEU A 1097 34.65 -6.26 26.38
N ARG A 1098 35.75 -5.99 27.12
CA ARG A 1098 36.07 -4.67 27.72
C ARG A 1098 34.97 -4.09 28.62
N HIS A 1099 34.23 -4.96 29.32
CA HIS A 1099 33.22 -4.56 30.31
C HIS A 1099 33.86 -4.38 31.70
N TRP A 1100 34.68 -3.34 31.87
CA TRP A 1100 35.55 -3.16 33.04
C TRP A 1100 34.83 -3.09 34.39
N GLN A 1101 33.68 -2.42 34.45
CA GLN A 1101 32.88 -2.33 35.68
C GLN A 1101 32.37 -3.70 36.16
N LEU A 1102 31.98 -4.56 35.22
CA LEU A 1102 31.53 -5.92 35.52
C LEU A 1102 32.72 -6.82 35.90
N ALA A 1103 33.87 -6.63 35.24
CA ALA A 1103 35.10 -7.31 35.60
C ALA A 1103 35.54 -6.96 37.04
N ASP A 1104 35.45 -5.69 37.44
CA ASP A 1104 35.75 -5.24 38.81
C ASP A 1104 34.76 -5.81 39.83
N ALA A 1105 33.46 -5.81 39.53
CA ALA A 1105 32.43 -6.42 40.39
C ALA A 1105 32.64 -7.94 40.57
N LEU A 1106 33.10 -8.64 39.53
CA LEU A 1106 33.40 -10.07 39.58
C LEU A 1106 34.70 -10.39 40.35
N LEU A 1107 35.65 -9.45 40.44
CA LEU A 1107 36.89 -9.59 41.24
C LEU A 1107 36.61 -9.58 42.75
N ASN A 1108 35.59 -8.83 43.18
CA ASN A 1108 35.01 -8.84 44.52
C ASN A 1108 36.08 -8.85 45.66
N GLY A 1109 37.15 -8.06 45.51
CA GLY A 1109 38.19 -7.85 46.52
C GLY A 1109 39.11 -9.04 46.83
N ARG A 1110 39.16 -10.10 46.00
CA ARG A 1110 40.03 -11.27 46.26
C ARG A 1110 41.35 -11.22 45.49
N ASP A 1111 42.46 -11.56 46.15
CA ASP A 1111 43.78 -11.74 45.53
C ASP A 1111 43.77 -12.86 44.47
N LEU A 1112 44.45 -12.61 43.36
CA LEU A 1112 44.50 -13.53 42.22
C LEU A 1112 45.59 -14.59 42.38
N THR A 1113 45.24 -15.84 42.09
CA THR A 1113 46.18 -16.97 41.95
C THR A 1113 46.90 -16.94 40.60
N SER A 1114 48.10 -17.55 40.56
CA SER A 1114 49.05 -17.55 39.43
C SER A 1114 48.47 -17.97 38.07
N ASP A 1115 47.42 -18.80 38.04
CA ASP A 1115 46.81 -19.30 36.79
C ASP A 1115 46.00 -18.24 36.03
N THR A 1116 45.73 -17.09 36.64
CA THR A 1116 45.04 -15.98 35.96
C THR A 1116 46.02 -15.10 35.17
N LEU A 1117 47.31 -15.12 35.53
CA LEU A 1117 48.37 -14.33 34.90
C LEU A 1117 48.77 -14.88 33.52
N THR A 1118 48.73 -16.21 33.33
CA THR A 1118 49.18 -16.87 32.08
C THR A 1118 48.31 -16.61 30.85
N LEU A 1119 47.12 -16.02 31.01
CA LEU A 1119 46.24 -15.61 29.90
C LEU A 1119 46.25 -14.10 29.63
N CYS A 1120 46.82 -13.30 30.54
CA CYS A 1120 46.84 -11.82 30.45
C CYS A 1120 48.22 -11.27 30.06
N ASP A 1121 49.09 -12.08 29.45
CA ASP A 1121 50.42 -11.64 29.01
C ASP A 1121 50.38 -10.57 27.88
N ASN A 1122 49.19 -10.28 27.33
CA ASN A 1122 48.99 -9.18 26.40
C ASN A 1122 48.90 -7.83 27.14
N HIS A 1123 50.07 -7.25 27.42
CA HIS A 1123 50.24 -5.86 27.87
C HIS A 1123 49.60 -4.84 26.91
N GLU A 1124 49.21 -5.27 25.70
CA GLU A 1124 48.46 -4.54 24.68
C GLU A 1124 47.12 -3.96 25.17
N LEU A 1125 46.40 -4.63 26.08
CA LEU A 1125 45.16 -4.08 26.66
C LEU A 1125 45.45 -2.86 27.56
N LEU A 1126 46.56 -2.90 28.30
CA LEU A 1126 46.99 -1.76 29.13
C LEU A 1126 47.39 -0.57 28.24
N HIS A 1127 48.11 -0.81 27.14
CA HIS A 1127 48.41 0.22 26.14
C HIS A 1127 47.14 0.88 25.58
N LEU A 1128 46.13 0.08 25.21
CA LEU A 1128 44.87 0.59 24.68
C LEU A 1128 44.08 1.39 25.72
N CYS A 1129 44.02 0.93 26.97
CA CYS A 1129 43.36 1.68 28.03
C CYS A 1129 44.07 3.01 28.34
N LEU A 1130 45.41 3.05 28.29
CA LEU A 1130 46.18 4.29 28.45
C LEU A 1130 45.99 5.25 27.26
N PHE A 1131 45.98 4.72 26.04
CA PHE A 1131 45.71 5.48 24.82
C PHE A 1131 44.27 6.04 24.78
N GLN A 1132 43.32 5.37 25.42
CA GLN A 1132 41.92 5.81 25.48
C GLN A 1132 41.57 6.62 26.74
N GLY A 1133 42.46 6.68 27.73
CA GLY A 1133 42.22 7.32 29.02
C GLY A 1133 41.20 6.59 29.91
N ASP A 1134 41.05 5.27 29.76
CA ASP A 1134 40.07 4.45 30.49
C ASP A 1134 40.59 4.04 31.88
N LEU A 1135 40.29 4.89 32.87
CA LEU A 1135 40.76 4.74 34.25
C LEU A 1135 40.28 3.44 34.94
N ILE A 1136 39.07 2.96 34.62
CA ILE A 1136 38.52 1.75 35.25
C ILE A 1136 39.23 0.52 34.68
N GLY A 1137 39.43 0.48 33.36
CA GLY A 1137 40.22 -0.56 32.71
C GLY A 1137 41.65 -0.63 33.23
N ILE A 1138 42.32 0.52 33.39
CA ILE A 1138 43.67 0.60 33.97
C ILE A 1138 43.69 0.03 35.38
N ASN A 1139 42.77 0.44 36.25
CA ASN A 1139 42.71 -0.02 37.64
C ASN A 1139 42.45 -1.53 37.73
N VAL A 1140 41.51 -2.05 36.93
CA VAL A 1140 41.23 -3.49 36.86
C VAL A 1140 42.47 -4.25 36.43
N LEU A 1141 43.13 -3.87 35.32
CA LEU A 1141 44.34 -4.52 34.79
C LEU A 1141 45.52 -4.48 35.78
N LEU A 1142 45.66 -3.41 36.56
CA LEU A 1142 46.66 -3.28 37.63
C LEU A 1142 46.38 -4.21 38.82
N LYS A 1143 45.11 -4.34 39.24
CA LYS A 1143 44.71 -5.32 40.28
C LYS A 1143 45.03 -6.76 39.86
N ILE A 1144 45.02 -7.07 38.55
CA ILE A 1144 45.40 -8.38 38.01
C ILE A 1144 46.92 -8.60 37.90
N GLY A 1145 47.73 -7.56 38.16
CA GLY A 1145 49.18 -7.66 38.24
C GLY A 1145 49.96 -7.31 36.96
N ILE A 1146 49.33 -6.74 35.94
CA ILE A 1146 50.00 -6.29 34.70
C ILE A 1146 50.86 -5.05 34.99
N SER A 1147 52.14 -5.07 34.58
CA SER A 1147 53.12 -4.01 34.89
C SER A 1147 53.28 -3.00 33.75
N PHE A 1148 53.60 -1.74 34.09
CA PHE A 1148 53.96 -0.69 33.12
C PHE A 1148 55.36 -0.85 32.51
N GLU A 1149 56.21 -1.69 33.11
CA GLU A 1149 57.62 -1.82 32.74
C GLU A 1149 57.89 -2.90 31.70
N ASN A 1150 56.95 -3.82 31.53
CA ASN A 1150 57.09 -4.93 30.61
C ASN A 1150 56.64 -4.52 29.19
N PRO A 1151 57.44 -4.79 28.15
CA PRO A 1151 57.08 -4.45 26.77
C PRO A 1151 55.95 -5.34 26.25
N SER A 1152 55.09 -4.77 25.41
CA SER A 1152 54.04 -5.56 24.75
C SER A 1152 54.61 -6.54 23.74
N THR A 1153 54.13 -7.79 23.82
CA THR A 1153 54.38 -8.86 22.84
C THR A 1153 53.35 -8.86 21.70
N GLY A 1154 52.31 -8.02 21.80
CA GLY A 1154 51.22 -7.90 20.83
C GLY A 1154 51.61 -7.16 19.55
N PRO A 1155 50.87 -7.37 18.44
CA PRO A 1155 51.22 -6.85 17.12
C PRO A 1155 51.15 -5.32 16.98
N LEU A 1156 50.33 -4.62 17.78
CA LEU A 1156 50.15 -3.16 17.64
C LEU A 1156 51.25 -2.34 18.33
N PHE A 1157 51.83 -2.83 19.43
CA PHE A 1157 52.80 -2.09 20.26
C PHE A 1157 54.07 -2.90 20.52
N LYS A 1158 54.49 -3.67 19.51
CA LYS A 1158 55.56 -4.65 19.62
C LYS A 1158 56.84 -4.04 20.17
N HIS A 1159 57.32 -4.55 21.30
CA HIS A 1159 58.54 -4.12 22.00
C HIS A 1159 58.50 -2.71 22.63
N ALA A 1160 57.37 -2.01 22.62
CA ALA A 1160 57.21 -0.75 23.34
C ALA A 1160 56.69 -1.03 24.76
N THR A 1161 57.26 -0.36 25.77
CA THR A 1161 56.65 -0.36 27.11
C THR A 1161 55.47 0.63 27.15
N PRO A 1162 54.44 0.39 27.97
CA PRO A 1162 53.33 1.32 28.19
C PRO A 1162 53.78 2.76 28.47
N MET A 1163 54.89 2.94 29.21
CA MET A 1163 55.50 4.24 29.49
C MET A 1163 56.15 4.90 28.25
N GLN A 1164 56.80 4.12 27.38
CA GLN A 1164 57.40 4.66 26.15
C GLN A 1164 56.34 5.15 25.16
N ALA A 1165 55.20 4.47 25.07
CA ALA A 1165 54.08 4.89 24.22
C ALA A 1165 53.42 6.20 24.70
N LEU A 1166 53.45 6.47 26.01
CA LEU A 1166 52.93 7.69 26.63
C LEU A 1166 53.82 8.92 26.41
N LEU A 1167 55.14 8.73 26.32
CA LEU A 1167 56.11 9.83 26.14
C LEU A 1167 56.22 10.32 24.69
N ALA A 1168 55.70 9.58 23.72
CA ALA A 1168 55.79 9.91 22.30
C ALA A 1168 54.67 10.84 21.79
N GLN A 1169 53.78 11.34 22.67
CA GLN A 1169 52.61 12.14 22.28
C GLN A 1169 52.56 13.51 22.99
N ASP A 1170 52.01 14.48 22.27
CA ASP A 1170 51.97 15.93 22.54
C ASP A 1170 51.44 16.35 23.93
N SER A 1171 51.76 17.60 24.28
CA SER A 1171 51.56 18.33 25.55
C SER A 1171 50.19 18.20 26.24
N GLU A 1172 49.14 17.81 25.52
CA GLU A 1172 47.79 17.63 26.06
C GLU A 1172 47.66 16.41 26.99
N TYR A 1173 48.56 15.41 26.85
CA TYR A 1173 48.54 14.19 27.65
C TYR A 1173 49.12 14.37 29.07
N PHE A 1174 50.01 15.34 29.26
CA PHE A 1174 50.62 15.64 30.56
C PHE A 1174 49.57 16.10 31.59
N ILE A 1175 48.57 16.86 31.12
CA ILE A 1175 47.42 17.34 31.92
C ILE A 1175 46.54 16.16 32.38
N ARG A 1176 46.40 15.11 31.55
CA ARG A 1176 45.64 13.90 31.92
C ARG A 1176 46.40 13.01 32.91
N LEU A 1177 47.73 12.94 32.83
CA LEU A 1177 48.58 12.26 33.81
C LEU A 1177 48.48 12.90 35.21
N SER A 1178 48.45 14.24 35.28
CA SER A 1178 48.23 14.96 36.55
C SER A 1178 46.85 14.66 37.14
N MET A 1179 45.82 14.51 36.30
CA MET A 1179 44.49 14.07 36.74
C MET A 1179 44.45 12.60 37.19
N VAL A 1180 45.21 11.71 36.54
CA VAL A 1180 45.37 10.30 36.95
C VAL A 1180 46.06 10.23 38.32
N GLU A 1181 47.10 11.03 38.57
CA GLU A 1181 47.74 11.11 39.91
C GLU A 1181 46.78 11.65 40.99
N LEU A 1182 45.97 12.66 40.66
CA LEU A 1182 44.97 13.24 41.56
C LEU A 1182 43.82 12.26 41.89
N HIS A 1183 43.33 11.51 40.91
CA HIS A 1183 42.26 10.52 41.13
C HIS A 1183 42.77 9.29 41.90
N ILE A 1184 44.03 8.88 41.66
CA ILE A 1184 44.66 7.78 42.41
C ILE A 1184 44.97 8.19 43.85
N ARG A 1185 45.39 9.45 44.10
CA ARG A 1185 45.48 9.99 45.47
C ARG A 1185 44.15 9.96 46.22
N GLY A 1186 43.02 10.09 45.52
CA GLY A 1186 41.69 9.95 46.08
C GLY A 1186 41.27 8.50 46.40
N ALA A 1187 41.84 7.51 45.69
CA ALA A 1187 41.52 6.09 45.87
C ALA A 1187 42.44 5.36 46.88
N LEU A 1188 43.49 6.02 47.38
CA LEU A 1188 44.49 5.46 48.30
C LEU A 1188 44.08 5.53 49.78
N SER A 1189 42.99 4.86 50.12
CA SER A 1189 42.76 4.38 51.49
C SER A 1189 42.97 2.86 51.63
N MET A 1190 43.50 2.18 50.60
CA MET A 1190 43.78 0.74 50.66
C MET A 1190 45.21 0.42 50.22
N ASP A 1191 45.88 -0.41 51.02
CA ASP A 1191 47.28 -0.82 50.95
C ASP A 1191 47.67 -1.47 49.61
N VAL A 1192 48.37 -0.74 48.74
CA VAL A 1192 49.28 -1.35 47.74
C VAL A 1192 50.56 -0.48 47.59
N PRO A 1193 51.53 -0.55 48.51
CA PRO A 1193 52.67 0.38 48.51
C PRO A 1193 53.81 0.02 47.53
N THR A 1194 53.93 -1.23 47.09
CA THR A 1194 55.18 -1.74 46.49
C THR A 1194 55.29 -1.65 44.96
N LYS A 1195 54.18 -1.52 44.21
CA LYS A 1195 54.23 -1.39 42.73
C LYS A 1195 54.08 0.06 42.24
N PHE A 1196 53.64 0.98 43.11
CA PHE A 1196 53.50 2.41 42.80
C PHE A 1196 54.77 3.23 43.07
N SER A 1197 55.70 2.70 43.89
CA SER A 1197 57.03 3.31 44.07
C SER A 1197 57.79 3.38 42.75
N ASP A 1198 57.61 2.40 41.87
CA ASP A 1198 58.33 2.29 40.61
C ASP A 1198 57.84 3.33 39.60
N LEU A 1199 56.53 3.56 39.53
CA LEU A 1199 55.93 4.65 38.75
C LEU A 1199 56.42 6.02 39.24
N ARG A 1200 56.46 6.22 40.56
CA ARG A 1200 56.94 7.46 41.19
C ARG A 1200 58.44 7.68 40.98
N THR A 1201 59.22 6.61 40.90
CA THR A 1201 60.68 6.65 40.66
C THR A 1201 60.99 6.87 39.18
N ALA A 1202 60.20 6.29 38.28
CA ALA A 1202 60.29 6.52 36.84
C ALA A 1202 59.91 7.97 36.46
N VAL A 1203 58.83 8.50 37.03
CA VAL A 1203 58.42 9.91 36.86
C VAL A 1203 59.47 10.87 37.45
N LYS A 1204 60.04 10.56 38.62
CA LYS A 1204 61.16 11.35 39.19
C LYS A 1204 62.45 11.30 38.36
N ARG A 1205 62.75 10.18 37.68
CA ARG A 1205 63.90 10.09 36.74
C ARG A 1205 63.68 10.96 35.51
N LEU A 1206 62.46 10.97 34.97
CA LEU A 1206 62.06 11.80 33.82
C LEU A 1206 62.06 13.31 34.14
N LEU A 1207 61.80 13.68 35.40
CA LEU A 1207 61.79 15.07 35.87
C LEU A 1207 63.16 15.56 36.42
N SER A 1208 64.24 14.77 36.27
CA SER A 1208 65.56 15.16 36.78
C SER A 1208 66.29 16.15 35.84
N PRO A 1209 66.99 17.18 36.37
CA PRO A 1209 67.48 18.32 35.57
C PRO A 1209 68.65 18.01 34.61
N SER A 1210 69.17 16.77 34.57
CA SER A 1210 70.36 16.41 33.79
C SER A 1210 70.06 16.09 32.32
N SER A 1211 68.82 16.24 31.85
CA SER A 1211 68.42 16.12 30.44
C SER A 1211 67.81 17.43 29.89
N SER A 1212 68.29 18.57 30.41
CA SER A 1212 67.73 19.92 30.26
C SER A 1212 68.01 20.65 28.94
N SER A 1213 68.16 19.97 27.79
CA SER A 1213 68.36 20.68 26.52
C SER A 1213 67.15 20.70 25.56
N ALA A 1214 65.99 20.16 25.93
CA ALA A 1214 64.85 20.07 25.00
C ALA A 1214 63.46 20.18 25.64
N TRP A 1215 63.24 21.12 26.57
CA TRP A 1215 61.90 21.39 27.11
C TRP A 1215 61.48 22.84 26.84
N ASP A 1216 60.25 23.01 26.35
CA ASP A 1216 59.61 24.28 26.04
C ASP A 1216 59.48 25.16 27.31
N PRO A 1217 59.82 26.46 27.27
CA PRO A 1217 59.73 27.36 28.41
C PRO A 1217 58.35 27.39 29.09
N GLN A 1218 57.26 27.12 28.36
CA GLN A 1218 55.91 27.07 28.97
C GLN A 1218 55.71 25.89 29.92
N ILE A 1219 56.48 24.81 29.79
CA ILE A 1219 56.38 23.63 30.68
C ILE A 1219 57.14 23.85 32.00
N GLN A 1220 58.17 24.72 32.03
CA GLN A 1220 58.86 25.06 33.28
C GLN A 1220 58.08 26.02 34.19
N GLN A 1221 57.05 26.70 33.66
CA GLN A 1221 56.29 27.70 34.39
C GLN A 1221 55.01 27.15 35.05
N ILE A 1222 54.60 25.91 34.70
CA ILE A 1222 53.52 25.13 35.32
C ILE A 1222 54.13 24.23 36.39
#